data_AF-A0A4V6ASQ1-F1
#
_entry.id   AF-A0A4V6ASQ1-F1
#
_cell.length_a   1.000
_cell.length_b   1.000
_cell.length_c   1.000
_cell.angle_alpha   90.00
_cell.angle_beta   90.00
_cell.angle_gamma   90.00
#
_symmetry.space_group_name_H-M   'P 1'
#
loop_
_entity.id
_entity.type
_entity.pdbx_description
1 polymer ?
#
loop_
_entity_poly.entity_id
_entity_poly.type
_entity_poly.pdbx_seq_one_letter_code
_entity_poly.pdbx_strand_id
1 'polypeptide(L)'
;MSLKVNAKIVIVGCGISGIAAAHRLVKAGFHHVRIVEATARNGGRIKTGRLGDNIIEIGANWIHGPSEENPVFCLARQYELLDPEALTPENQAMDIGGHPPWVPNVFTSSGRKLNIEDVAPAVEMFAELLEESSEFQSQGGEPYASMGDFIRSEVRRQAAEKWKDVDAAALSTRLHVVSNLLKVECCVNGSHSMDDVGLGAFGLYKTLPGLDCTFPGGYDGLIKNLMSELPGGLVTYNQPVHCVHWSNTEKRENPVVIECEAGERITADHVIVTVPLGYLKKHHSTLFRPPLPLHKLHTVQRLGFGTNNKIFVEFDSPWWDADCEVIYYLWEDEDAMVDQVPDVQRSWIKKLFGFTVLKPTERYGHVLCGWIAGHESEYMETLSEQEVMQGVTQLIRRFTGNPTITPRRILRSQWFHDPWTCGSYTYPGRGCSLQDLENMMEPLPTKTSQAQVLFAGEATHPCYYSTVHGALLSGWREADRLISHYSSISPSELPSMKRRRLLLSPPLLPTITETLEDLPVHPSSSQSTQSSQSLEDYMTMSHSDSTFVPGRCLCPEVQQGVRGQLKDFTVHQVSARCHKVTVIVILKSNNSQVCLDPEGRMGKQLTRCWNRVTKMGRDVKLCLGRRRGKGGQRRRQKSRNQSRSRGQSRNTALTPKS
;
A
#
# COMPACT_ATOMS: atom_id res chain seq x y z
N MET A 1 7.81 -2.11 -43.05
CA MET A 1 8.72 -0.95 -43.20
C MET A 1 8.61 -0.14 -41.92
N SER A 2 9.63 -0.08 -41.06
CA SER A 2 9.53 0.78 -39.87
C SER A 2 9.72 2.24 -40.30
N LEU A 3 8.81 3.11 -39.87
CA LEU A 3 9.02 4.56 -39.93
C LEU A 3 10.28 4.85 -39.10
N LYS A 4 11.37 5.24 -39.76
CA LYS A 4 12.52 5.83 -39.04
C LYS A 4 12.12 7.24 -38.60
N VAL A 5 11.46 7.34 -37.44
CA VAL A 5 11.04 8.62 -36.88
C VAL A 5 12.26 9.33 -36.32
N ASN A 6 12.68 10.41 -36.97
CA ASN A 6 13.84 11.22 -36.57
C ASN A 6 13.42 12.37 -35.64
N ALA A 7 12.74 12.05 -34.55
CA ALA A 7 12.26 13.01 -33.55
C ALA A 7 13.14 12.94 -32.30
N LYS A 8 13.62 14.09 -31.82
CA LYS A 8 14.38 14.21 -30.57
C LYS A 8 13.43 14.44 -29.41
N ILE A 9 13.40 13.51 -28.46
CA ILE A 9 12.50 13.56 -27.30
C ILE A 9 13.34 13.55 -26.02
N VAL A 10 13.13 14.54 -25.17
CA VAL A 10 13.71 14.57 -23.82
C VAL A 10 12.63 14.28 -22.80
N ILE A 11 12.95 13.47 -21.80
CA ILE A 11 12.07 13.15 -20.67
C ILE A 11 12.74 13.67 -19.41
N VAL A 12 12.07 14.53 -18.66
CA VAL A 12 12.60 15.10 -17.40
C VAL A 12 12.08 14.26 -16.24
N GLY A 13 12.98 13.50 -15.61
CA GLY A 13 12.71 12.57 -14.51
C GLY A 13 12.76 11.09 -14.94
N CYS A 14 13.48 10.28 -14.18
CA CYS A 14 13.59 8.82 -14.32
C CYS A 14 12.75 8.08 -13.26
N GLY A 15 11.57 8.64 -12.94
CA GLY A 15 10.51 7.91 -12.24
C GLY A 15 9.77 6.95 -13.17
N ILE A 16 8.83 6.17 -12.62
CA ILE A 16 8.09 5.16 -13.41
C ILE A 16 7.38 5.74 -14.65
N SER A 17 6.82 6.96 -14.56
CA SER A 17 6.17 7.62 -15.69
C SER A 17 7.16 7.94 -16.82
N GLY A 18 8.34 8.47 -16.47
CA GLY A 18 9.40 8.77 -17.44
C GLY A 18 9.99 7.50 -18.07
N ILE A 19 10.21 6.45 -17.26
CA ILE A 19 10.67 5.14 -17.74
C ILE A 19 9.64 4.51 -18.68
N ALA A 20 8.35 4.52 -18.31
CA ALA A 20 7.26 3.98 -19.11
C ALA A 20 7.12 4.72 -20.46
N ALA A 21 7.24 6.05 -20.45
CA ALA A 21 7.24 6.85 -21.68
C ALA A 21 8.42 6.49 -22.59
N ALA A 22 9.64 6.43 -22.05
CA ALA A 22 10.83 6.07 -22.81
C ALA A 22 10.73 4.67 -23.42
N HIS A 23 10.26 3.70 -22.63
CA HIS A 23 10.09 2.31 -23.03
C HIS A 23 9.13 2.18 -24.21
N ARG A 24 7.97 2.85 -24.13
CA ARG A 24 6.96 2.83 -25.19
C ARG A 24 7.45 3.52 -26.46
N LEU A 25 8.12 4.67 -26.35
CA LEU A 25 8.73 5.37 -27.50
C LEU A 25 9.82 4.53 -28.18
N VAL A 26 10.74 3.93 -27.41
CA VAL A 26 11.82 3.10 -27.96
C VAL A 26 11.24 1.87 -28.66
N LYS A 27 10.25 1.19 -28.06
CA LYS A 27 9.55 0.06 -28.70
C LYS A 27 8.83 0.46 -29.99
N ALA A 28 8.34 1.69 -30.09
CA ALA A 28 7.75 2.24 -31.30
C ALA A 28 8.76 2.69 -32.37
N GLY A 29 10.07 2.53 -32.14
CA GLY A 29 11.12 2.83 -33.11
C GLY A 29 11.69 4.26 -33.03
N PHE A 30 11.43 5.01 -31.96
CA PHE A 30 12.08 6.28 -31.72
C PHE A 30 13.51 6.06 -31.21
N HIS A 31 14.50 6.56 -31.95
CA HIS A 31 15.91 6.33 -31.65
C HIS A 31 16.60 7.48 -30.90
N HIS A 32 15.95 8.65 -30.78
CA HIS A 32 16.52 9.83 -30.14
C HIS A 32 15.74 10.23 -28.89
N VAL A 33 15.57 9.26 -27.98
CA VAL A 33 14.97 9.45 -26.66
C VAL A 33 16.09 9.59 -25.63
N ARG A 34 15.98 10.59 -24.74
CA ARG A 34 16.89 10.79 -23.60
C ARG A 34 16.10 11.09 -22.33
N ILE A 35 16.41 10.41 -21.23
CA ILE A 35 15.92 10.78 -19.90
C ILE A 35 17.00 11.62 -19.20
N VAL A 36 16.59 12.72 -18.56
CA VAL A 36 17.43 13.57 -17.72
C VAL A 36 16.93 13.46 -16.29
N GLU A 37 17.77 12.98 -15.38
CA GLU A 37 17.43 12.68 -13.99
C GLU A 37 18.30 13.50 -13.04
N ALA A 38 17.64 14.20 -12.10
CA ALA A 38 18.32 15.08 -11.16
C ALA A 38 19.19 14.31 -10.16
N THR A 39 18.80 13.08 -9.81
CA THR A 39 19.48 12.26 -8.80
C THR A 39 20.44 11.24 -9.42
N ALA A 40 21.16 10.52 -8.57
CA ALA A 40 22.02 9.40 -8.95
C ALA A 40 21.25 8.08 -9.18
N ARG A 41 19.91 8.08 -9.10
CA ARG A 41 19.09 6.86 -9.13
C ARG A 41 17.86 7.03 -10.00
N ASN A 42 17.34 5.90 -10.45
CA ASN A 42 16.02 5.79 -11.07
C ASN A 42 14.94 5.47 -10.02
N GLY A 43 13.69 5.35 -10.48
CA GLY A 43 12.54 4.94 -9.68
C GLY A 43 11.78 6.11 -9.03
N GLY A 44 12.44 7.24 -8.78
CA GLY A 44 11.79 8.42 -8.18
C GLY A 44 11.17 8.07 -6.82
N ARG A 45 9.84 8.20 -6.69
CA ARG A 45 9.13 7.88 -5.44
C ARG A 45 8.94 6.37 -5.18
N ILE A 46 9.36 5.51 -6.11
CA ILE A 46 9.57 4.09 -5.83
C ILE A 46 11.00 3.95 -5.29
N LYS A 47 11.09 3.52 -4.03
CA LYS A 47 12.36 3.45 -3.30
C LYS A 47 12.29 2.34 -2.28
N THR A 48 12.98 1.24 -2.57
CA THR A 48 13.19 0.15 -1.61
C THR A 48 14.42 0.44 -0.75
N GLY A 49 14.30 0.20 0.56
CA GLY A 49 15.35 0.37 1.56
C GLY A 49 15.59 -0.90 2.37
N ARG A 50 16.42 -0.78 3.42
CA ARG A 50 16.71 -1.87 4.36
C ARG A 50 16.67 -1.39 5.80
N LEU A 51 16.08 -2.20 6.67
CA LEU A 51 16.19 -2.08 8.13
C LEU A 51 16.88 -3.33 8.65
N GLY A 52 18.21 -3.26 8.78
CA GLY A 52 19.00 -4.47 8.95
C GLY A 52 18.97 -5.36 7.72
N ASP A 53 18.58 -6.62 7.93
CA ASP A 53 18.47 -7.60 6.86
C ASP A 53 17.11 -7.52 6.14
N ASN A 54 16.12 -6.86 6.74
CA ASN A 54 14.77 -6.76 6.22
C ASN A 54 14.69 -5.75 5.07
N ILE A 55 14.03 -6.14 3.98
CA ILE A 55 13.64 -5.25 2.89
C ILE A 55 12.40 -4.47 3.36
N ILE A 56 12.43 -3.15 3.17
CA ILE A 56 11.32 -2.26 3.51
C ILE A 56 11.08 -1.28 2.37
N GLU A 57 9.83 -0.87 2.15
CA GLU A 57 9.53 0.13 1.13
C GLU A 57 9.51 1.53 1.72
N ILE A 58 10.50 2.36 1.38
CA ILE A 58 10.53 3.76 1.80
C ILE A 58 9.45 4.58 1.08
N GLY A 59 9.16 4.22 -0.16
CA GLY A 59 8.16 4.87 -1.02
C GLY A 59 6.92 4.02 -1.25
N ALA A 60 6.56 3.82 -2.52
CA ALA A 60 5.43 2.97 -2.91
C ALA A 60 5.52 1.57 -2.28
N ASN A 61 4.42 1.10 -1.69
CA ASN A 61 4.39 -0.14 -0.92
C ASN A 61 3.60 -1.26 -1.61
N TRP A 62 2.49 -0.90 -2.27
CA TRP A 62 1.49 -1.84 -2.74
C TRP A 62 1.22 -1.71 -4.24
N ILE A 63 0.73 -2.80 -4.81
CA ILE A 63 -0.07 -2.77 -6.04
C ILE A 63 -1.52 -2.74 -5.60
N HIS A 64 -2.20 -1.61 -5.85
CA HIS A 64 -3.62 -1.45 -5.54
C HIS A 64 -4.48 -2.07 -6.64
N GLY A 65 -5.34 -3.02 -6.29
CA GLY A 65 -6.14 -3.78 -7.26
C GLY A 65 -5.28 -4.58 -8.24
N PRO A 66 -4.55 -5.63 -7.79
CA PRO A 66 -3.78 -6.50 -8.66
C PRO A 66 -4.70 -7.39 -9.51
N SER A 67 -5.04 -6.90 -10.69
CA SER A 67 -5.84 -7.57 -11.72
C SER A 67 -5.28 -7.29 -13.12
N GLU A 68 -5.86 -7.90 -14.15
CA GLU A 68 -5.47 -7.64 -15.55
C GLU A 68 -5.65 -6.17 -15.97
N GLU A 69 -6.53 -5.44 -15.27
CA GLU A 69 -6.75 -4.01 -15.50
C GLU A 69 -5.59 -3.15 -14.99
N ASN A 70 -4.80 -3.68 -14.05
CA ASN A 70 -3.67 -2.97 -13.48
C ASN A 70 -2.36 -3.30 -14.22
N PRO A 71 -1.81 -2.37 -15.03
CA PRO A 71 -0.61 -2.64 -15.81
C PRO A 71 0.63 -2.90 -14.94
N VAL A 72 0.67 -2.39 -13.71
CA VAL A 72 1.77 -2.65 -12.78
C VAL A 72 1.75 -4.10 -12.32
N PHE A 73 0.56 -4.66 -12.04
CA PHE A 73 0.39 -6.08 -11.75
C PHE A 73 0.82 -6.94 -12.93
N CYS A 74 0.35 -6.62 -14.14
CA CYS A 74 0.69 -7.37 -15.35
C CYS A 74 2.21 -7.43 -15.59
N LEU A 75 2.91 -6.29 -15.44
CA LEU A 75 4.37 -6.22 -15.55
C LEU A 75 5.06 -6.98 -14.41
N ALA A 76 4.60 -6.81 -13.16
CA ALA A 76 5.19 -7.50 -12.02
C ALA A 76 5.06 -9.03 -12.13
N ARG A 77 3.92 -9.52 -12.64
CA ARG A 77 3.71 -10.93 -12.98
C ARG A 77 4.65 -11.39 -14.10
N GLN A 78 4.76 -10.62 -15.18
CA GLN A 78 5.65 -10.94 -16.29
C GLN A 78 7.12 -11.05 -15.85
N TYR A 79 7.54 -10.23 -14.89
CA TYR A 79 8.88 -10.23 -14.32
C TYR A 79 9.04 -11.16 -13.11
N GLU A 80 8.01 -11.96 -12.78
CA GLU A 80 8.03 -12.91 -11.66
C GLU A 80 8.36 -12.27 -10.30
N LEU A 81 7.79 -11.09 -10.04
CA LEU A 81 8.10 -10.27 -8.86
C LEU A 81 7.08 -10.40 -7.72
N LEU A 82 6.07 -11.26 -7.86
CA LEU A 82 4.93 -11.36 -6.94
C LEU A 82 4.92 -12.71 -6.20
N ASP A 83 4.35 -12.71 -5.00
CA ASP A 83 4.04 -13.95 -4.28
C ASP A 83 2.97 -14.76 -5.05
N PRO A 84 3.03 -16.10 -5.06
CA PRO A 84 2.08 -16.95 -5.80
C PRO A 84 0.62 -16.71 -5.42
N GLU A 85 0.35 -16.36 -4.16
CA GLU A 85 -0.99 -16.06 -3.67
C GLU A 85 -1.61 -14.87 -4.43
N ALA A 86 -0.84 -13.85 -4.78
CA ALA A 86 -1.34 -12.70 -5.53
C ALA A 86 -1.77 -13.07 -6.97
N LEU A 87 -1.32 -14.22 -7.49
CA LEU A 87 -1.60 -14.67 -8.85
C LEU A 87 -2.86 -15.54 -8.95
N THR A 88 -3.56 -15.81 -7.85
CA THR A 88 -4.78 -16.64 -7.91
C THR A 88 -5.95 -15.86 -8.50
N PRO A 89 -6.82 -16.49 -9.33
CA PRO A 89 -8.01 -15.84 -9.88
C PRO A 89 -8.94 -15.31 -8.80
N GLU A 90 -9.05 -16.01 -7.67
CA GLU A 90 -9.88 -15.59 -6.54
C GLU A 90 -9.42 -14.25 -5.98
N ASN A 91 -8.11 -14.08 -5.77
CA ASN A 91 -7.55 -12.83 -5.24
C ASN A 91 -7.65 -11.69 -6.26
N GLN A 92 -7.55 -11.98 -7.57
CA GLN A 92 -7.68 -10.96 -8.62
C GLN A 92 -9.12 -10.50 -8.84
N ALA A 93 -10.11 -11.36 -8.57
CA ALA A 93 -11.52 -11.06 -8.75
C ALA A 93 -12.17 -10.37 -7.54
N MET A 94 -11.46 -10.25 -6.41
CA MET A 94 -11.99 -9.57 -5.23
C MET A 94 -12.14 -8.07 -5.50
N ASP A 95 -13.36 -7.56 -5.38
CA ASP A 95 -13.64 -6.14 -5.43
C ASP A 95 -13.94 -5.62 -4.02
N ILE A 96 -12.88 -5.33 -3.26
CA ILE A 96 -12.97 -4.84 -1.88
C ILE A 96 -12.43 -3.41 -1.74
N GLY A 97 -12.26 -2.70 -2.87
CA GLY A 97 -11.76 -1.32 -2.88
C GLY A 97 -10.33 -1.11 -2.34
N GLY A 98 -9.59 -2.16 -2.02
CA GLY A 98 -8.21 -2.10 -1.51
C GLY A 98 -7.78 -3.28 -0.64
N HIS A 99 -7.56 -3.02 0.66
CA HIS A 99 -7.12 -4.03 1.63
C HIS A 99 -8.31 -4.68 2.35
N PRO A 100 -8.23 -5.98 2.69
CA PRO A 100 -9.24 -6.62 3.51
C PRO A 100 -9.02 -6.29 4.99
N PRO A 101 -9.97 -6.67 5.87
CA PRO A 101 -9.92 -6.24 7.26
C PRO A 101 -8.63 -6.69 7.92
N TRP A 102 -7.89 -5.73 8.45
CA TRP A 102 -6.71 -6.02 9.24
C TRP A 102 -7.14 -6.39 10.64
N VAL A 103 -6.61 -7.48 11.17
CA VAL A 103 -6.82 -7.85 12.59
C VAL A 103 -6.15 -6.80 13.48
N PRO A 104 -6.92 -6.00 14.26
CA PRO A 104 -6.37 -4.86 14.96
C PRO A 104 -6.04 -5.16 16.42
N ASN A 105 -4.97 -4.54 16.94
CA ASN A 105 -4.83 -4.25 18.36
C ASN A 105 -5.13 -2.76 18.58
N VAL A 106 -6.14 -2.42 19.37
CA VAL A 106 -6.47 -1.03 19.67
C VAL A 106 -6.04 -0.68 21.08
N PHE A 107 -5.21 0.35 21.22
CA PHE A 107 -4.75 0.85 22.51
C PHE A 107 -5.18 2.30 22.73
N THR A 108 -5.46 2.65 23.97
CA THR A 108 -5.73 4.02 24.37
C THR A 108 -4.55 4.65 25.09
N SER A 109 -4.52 5.98 25.11
CA SER A 109 -3.42 6.74 25.72
C SER A 109 -3.31 6.58 27.25
N SER A 110 -4.31 5.97 27.90
CA SER A 110 -4.30 5.56 29.31
C SER A 110 -3.72 4.16 29.57
N GLY A 111 -3.23 3.47 28.52
CA GLY A 111 -2.59 2.16 28.64
C GLY A 111 -3.57 0.98 28.59
N ARG A 112 -4.80 1.20 28.11
CA ARG A 112 -5.84 0.17 27.99
C ARG A 112 -5.85 -0.41 26.58
N LYS A 113 -6.03 -1.74 26.47
CA LYS A 113 -6.37 -2.40 25.22
C LYS A 113 -7.91 -2.47 25.11
N LEU A 114 -8.48 -1.98 24.02
CA LEU A 114 -9.93 -2.04 23.77
C LEU A 114 -10.32 -3.32 23.05
N ASN A 115 -11.59 -3.72 23.19
CA ASN A 115 -12.16 -4.76 22.36
C ASN A 115 -12.68 -4.15 21.05
N ILE A 116 -12.85 -4.98 20.02
CA ILE A 116 -13.27 -4.50 18.70
C ILE A 116 -14.71 -3.96 18.75
N GLU A 117 -15.56 -4.54 19.59
CA GLU A 117 -16.94 -4.11 19.81
C GLU A 117 -17.03 -2.67 20.36
N ASP A 118 -15.99 -2.19 21.04
CA ASP A 118 -15.94 -0.82 21.58
C ASP A 118 -15.74 0.22 20.47
N VAL A 119 -15.09 -0.17 19.36
CA VAL A 119 -14.72 0.74 18.26
C VAL A 119 -15.56 0.54 17.01
N ALA A 120 -16.07 -0.66 16.77
CA ALA A 120 -16.79 -1.04 15.55
C ALA A 120 -17.89 -0.04 15.13
N PRO A 121 -18.77 0.46 16.04
CA PRO A 121 -19.83 1.38 15.62
C PRO A 121 -19.32 2.69 15.02
N ALA A 122 -18.18 3.19 15.48
CA ALA A 122 -17.59 4.42 14.95
C ALA A 122 -16.89 4.18 13.61
N VAL A 123 -16.29 3.01 13.44
CA VAL A 123 -15.71 2.59 12.16
C VAL A 123 -16.79 2.46 11.09
N GLU A 124 -17.85 1.72 11.40
CA GLU A 124 -18.99 1.50 10.50
C GLU A 124 -19.60 2.83 10.04
N MET A 125 -19.89 3.73 10.99
CA MET A 125 -20.38 5.07 10.65
C MET A 125 -19.40 5.83 9.75
N PHE A 126 -18.11 5.85 10.08
CA PHE A 126 -17.13 6.59 9.26
C PHE A 126 -17.01 6.02 7.84
N ALA A 127 -17.11 4.70 7.72
CA ALA A 127 -17.08 3.98 6.45
C ALA A 127 -18.29 4.30 5.57
N GLU A 128 -19.50 4.29 6.12
CA GLU A 128 -20.74 4.73 5.46
C GLU A 128 -20.58 6.16 4.91
N LEU A 129 -19.99 7.06 5.69
CA LEU A 129 -19.78 8.45 5.26
C LEU A 129 -18.78 8.60 4.13
N LEU A 130 -17.69 7.82 4.12
CA LEU A 130 -16.77 7.85 2.98
C LEU A 130 -17.44 7.37 1.70
N GLU A 131 -18.30 6.35 1.77
CA GLU A 131 -19.10 5.90 0.63
C GLU A 131 -20.01 7.02 0.13
N GLU A 132 -20.82 7.63 1.02
CA GLU A 132 -21.67 8.77 0.69
C GLU A 132 -20.89 9.92 0.05
N SER A 133 -19.67 10.18 0.54
CA SER A 133 -18.84 11.29 0.05
C SER A 133 -18.44 11.14 -1.42
N SER A 134 -18.30 9.91 -1.90
CA SER A 134 -17.90 9.61 -3.27
C SER A 134 -18.97 10.00 -4.31
N GLU A 135 -20.23 10.09 -3.89
CA GLU A 135 -21.36 10.41 -4.77
C GLU A 135 -21.42 11.90 -5.15
N PHE A 136 -20.81 12.79 -4.35
CA PHE A 136 -20.88 14.24 -4.55
C PHE A 136 -20.26 14.71 -5.86
N GLN A 137 -19.38 13.93 -6.48
CA GLN A 137 -18.87 14.21 -7.81
C GLN A 137 -20.00 14.42 -8.84
N SER A 138 -21.10 13.68 -8.69
CA SER A 138 -22.21 13.66 -9.65
C SER A 138 -23.27 14.74 -9.39
N GLN A 139 -23.28 15.37 -8.21
CA GLN A 139 -24.40 16.18 -7.71
C GLN A 139 -24.28 17.69 -7.99
N GLY A 140 -23.17 18.15 -8.57
CA GLY A 140 -23.04 19.53 -9.08
C GLY A 140 -22.89 20.62 -8.02
N GLY A 141 -22.52 20.27 -6.79
CA GLY A 141 -22.22 21.21 -5.70
C GLY A 141 -21.65 20.50 -4.47
N GLU A 142 -20.89 21.23 -3.64
CA GLU A 142 -20.33 20.72 -2.38
C GLU A 142 -21.13 21.31 -1.21
N PRO A 143 -21.93 20.52 -0.47
CA PRO A 143 -22.70 21.03 0.67
C PRO A 143 -21.82 21.41 1.87
N TYR A 144 -20.56 20.95 1.87
CA TYR A 144 -19.58 21.24 2.90
C TYR A 144 -18.29 21.76 2.27
N ALA A 145 -17.50 22.49 3.05
CA ALA A 145 -16.30 23.16 2.55
C ALA A 145 -15.11 22.21 2.28
N SER A 146 -15.16 21.00 2.84
CA SER A 146 -14.11 19.97 2.76
C SER A 146 -14.65 18.60 3.16
N MET A 147 -13.87 17.55 2.90
CA MET A 147 -14.12 16.20 3.42
C MET A 147 -14.16 16.17 4.96
N GLY A 148 -13.21 16.83 5.62
CA GLY A 148 -13.15 16.89 7.08
C GLY A 148 -14.40 17.55 7.69
N ASP A 149 -14.89 18.63 7.08
CA ASP A 149 -16.11 19.31 7.53
C ASP A 149 -17.36 18.46 7.33
N PHE A 150 -17.46 17.75 6.20
CA PHE A 150 -18.53 16.80 5.94
C PHE A 150 -18.57 15.71 7.01
N ILE A 151 -17.47 14.98 7.19
CA ILE A 151 -17.38 13.88 8.16
C ILE A 151 -17.74 14.35 9.57
N ARG A 152 -17.16 15.46 10.04
CA ARG A 152 -17.44 15.95 11.40
C ARG A 152 -18.89 16.41 11.58
N SER A 153 -19.47 17.04 10.56
CA SER A 153 -20.86 17.50 10.63
C SER A 153 -21.82 16.33 10.68
N GLU A 154 -21.57 15.32 9.85
CA GLU A 154 -22.46 14.19 9.69
C GLU A 154 -22.31 13.17 10.82
N VAL A 155 -21.09 12.94 11.34
CA VAL A 155 -20.88 12.18 12.59
C VAL A 155 -21.64 12.82 13.74
N ARG A 156 -21.60 14.15 13.92
CA ARG A 156 -22.37 14.82 14.99
C ARG A 156 -23.87 14.61 14.82
N ARG A 157 -24.38 14.72 13.59
CA ARG A 157 -25.79 14.53 13.28
C ARG A 157 -26.23 13.09 13.58
N GLN A 158 -25.51 12.10 13.07
CA GLN A 158 -25.85 10.69 13.25
C GLN A 158 -25.64 10.20 14.68
N ALA A 159 -24.57 10.65 15.36
CA ALA A 159 -24.31 10.30 16.76
C ALA A 159 -25.43 10.77 17.70
N ALA A 160 -26.00 11.94 17.45
CA ALA A 160 -27.12 12.47 18.23
C ALA A 160 -28.38 11.59 18.17
N GLU A 161 -28.50 10.76 17.12
CA GLU A 161 -29.62 9.83 16.94
C GLU A 161 -29.23 8.38 17.28
N LYS A 162 -28.22 7.83 16.58
CA LYS A 162 -27.77 6.44 16.69
C LYS A 162 -27.14 6.13 18.06
N TRP A 163 -26.52 7.11 18.73
CA TRP A 163 -25.80 6.92 19.99
C TRP A 163 -26.38 7.72 21.17
N LYS A 164 -27.65 8.14 21.09
CA LYS A 164 -28.31 8.93 22.13
C LYS A 164 -28.40 8.25 23.51
N ASP A 165 -28.48 6.92 23.52
CA ASP A 165 -28.64 6.11 24.74
C ASP A 165 -27.31 5.49 25.22
N VAL A 166 -26.20 5.85 24.58
CA VAL A 166 -24.85 5.36 24.92
C VAL A 166 -24.28 6.19 26.05
N ASP A 167 -23.59 5.55 27.00
CA ASP A 167 -22.97 6.29 28.09
C ASP A 167 -21.86 7.25 27.61
N ALA A 168 -21.57 8.26 28.41
CA ALA A 168 -20.62 9.32 28.02
C ALA A 168 -19.20 8.80 27.74
N ALA A 169 -18.76 7.71 28.39
CA ALA A 169 -17.42 7.17 28.19
C ALA A 169 -17.33 6.38 26.87
N ALA A 170 -18.35 5.59 26.56
CA ALA A 170 -18.45 4.90 25.28
C ALA A 170 -18.64 5.89 24.11
N LEU A 171 -19.46 6.93 24.28
CA LEU A 171 -19.61 8.00 23.29
C LEU A 171 -18.26 8.71 23.05
N SER A 172 -17.56 9.09 24.13
CA SER A 172 -16.22 9.69 24.03
C SER A 172 -15.25 8.78 23.28
N THR A 173 -15.23 7.48 23.60
CA THR A 173 -14.38 6.50 22.91
C THR A 173 -14.66 6.48 21.41
N ARG A 174 -15.94 6.41 21.01
CA ARG A 174 -16.35 6.42 19.59
C ARG A 174 -15.92 7.70 18.87
N LEU A 175 -16.04 8.86 19.49
CA LEU A 175 -15.61 10.12 18.88
C LEU A 175 -14.08 10.23 18.74
N HIS A 176 -13.30 9.61 19.63
CA HIS A 176 -11.83 9.52 19.48
C HIS A 176 -11.41 8.47 18.44
N VAL A 177 -12.21 7.43 18.21
CA VAL A 177 -12.04 6.54 17.04
C VAL A 177 -12.17 7.36 15.76
N VAL A 178 -13.15 8.26 15.67
CA VAL A 178 -13.29 9.18 14.53
C VAL A 178 -12.06 10.08 14.36
N SER A 179 -11.47 10.62 15.44
CA SER A 179 -10.17 11.34 15.36
C SER A 179 -9.07 10.47 14.73
N ASN A 180 -8.94 9.22 15.18
CA ASN A 180 -7.94 8.30 14.65
C ASN A 180 -8.18 7.98 13.17
N LEU A 181 -9.43 7.77 12.76
CA LEU A 181 -9.82 7.52 11.37
C LEU A 181 -9.56 8.72 10.46
N LEU A 182 -9.80 9.96 10.91
CA LEU A 182 -9.40 11.14 10.15
C LEU A 182 -7.87 11.18 9.93
N LYS A 183 -7.07 10.77 10.93
CA LYS A 183 -5.60 10.67 10.79
C LYS A 183 -5.18 9.55 9.83
N VAL A 184 -5.92 8.44 9.79
CA VAL A 184 -5.75 7.39 8.76
C VAL A 184 -5.99 7.98 7.38
N GLU A 185 -7.10 8.70 7.19
CA GLU A 185 -7.43 9.31 5.89
C GLU A 185 -6.42 10.37 5.44
N CYS A 186 -5.82 11.13 6.37
CA CYS A 186 -4.68 11.99 6.02
C CYS A 186 -3.50 11.19 5.46
N CYS A 187 -3.23 10.00 6.00
CA CYS A 187 -2.16 9.13 5.49
C CYS A 187 -2.52 8.51 4.13
N VAL A 188 -3.77 8.08 3.94
CA VAL A 188 -4.25 7.54 2.65
C VAL A 188 -4.12 8.60 1.56
N ASN A 189 -4.64 9.81 1.81
CA ASN A 189 -4.64 10.91 0.84
C ASN A 189 -3.29 11.64 0.74
N GLY A 190 -2.41 11.48 1.72
CA GLY A 190 -1.17 12.26 1.81
C GLY A 190 -1.43 13.75 2.05
N SER A 191 -2.51 14.07 2.76
CA SER A 191 -2.93 15.45 3.07
C SER A 191 -2.45 15.90 4.46
N HIS A 192 -2.35 17.22 4.66
CA HIS A 192 -2.04 17.79 5.97
C HIS A 192 -3.21 17.69 6.92
N SER A 193 -4.40 17.97 6.40
CA SER A 193 -5.67 17.84 7.09
C SER A 193 -6.72 17.28 6.15
N MET A 194 -7.72 16.59 6.69
CA MET A 194 -8.92 16.28 5.90
C MET A 194 -9.73 17.53 5.52
N ASP A 195 -9.42 18.67 6.14
CA ASP A 195 -9.99 19.97 5.79
C ASP A 195 -9.43 20.52 4.47
N ASP A 196 -8.28 20.01 4.01
CA ASP A 196 -7.67 20.42 2.76
C ASP A 196 -8.20 19.63 1.56
N VAL A 197 -8.86 18.50 1.81
CA VAL A 197 -9.37 17.59 0.77
C VAL A 197 -10.74 18.06 0.28
N GLY A 198 -10.88 18.24 -1.03
CA GLY A 198 -12.13 18.66 -1.67
C GLY A 198 -13.16 17.54 -1.72
N LEU A 199 -14.39 17.83 -1.31
CA LEU A 199 -15.48 16.85 -1.18
C LEU A 199 -15.94 16.32 -2.55
N GLY A 200 -16.26 17.22 -3.48
CA GLY A 200 -16.80 16.85 -4.79
C GLY A 200 -15.76 16.15 -5.69
N ALA A 201 -14.49 16.53 -5.56
CA ALA A 201 -13.41 15.89 -6.30
C ALA A 201 -12.91 14.59 -5.65
N PHE A 202 -13.30 14.28 -4.41
CA PHE A 202 -12.95 13.03 -3.72
C PHE A 202 -13.43 11.80 -4.51
N GLY A 203 -14.69 11.84 -4.98
CA GLY A 203 -15.29 10.77 -5.80
C GLY A 203 -14.67 10.55 -7.19
N LEU A 204 -13.72 11.39 -7.62
CA LEU A 204 -13.01 11.19 -8.90
C LEU A 204 -12.02 10.02 -8.86
N TYR A 205 -11.55 9.63 -7.66
CA TYR A 205 -10.65 8.51 -7.50
C TYR A 205 -11.36 7.20 -7.86
N LYS A 206 -10.69 6.31 -8.59
CA LYS A 206 -11.20 4.99 -8.92
C LYS A 206 -10.30 3.91 -8.32
N THR A 207 -10.93 2.85 -7.85
CA THR A 207 -10.27 1.61 -7.44
C THR A 207 -10.22 0.63 -8.61
N LEU A 208 -9.31 -0.33 -8.51
CA LEU A 208 -9.22 -1.47 -9.43
C LEU A 208 -9.53 -2.74 -8.63
N PRO A 209 -10.11 -3.78 -9.25
CA PRO A 209 -10.34 -5.04 -8.56
C PRO A 209 -9.01 -5.74 -8.27
N GLY A 210 -9.02 -6.57 -7.24
CA GLY A 210 -7.92 -7.38 -6.79
C GLY A 210 -7.54 -7.08 -5.34
N LEU A 211 -7.11 -8.12 -4.63
CA LEU A 211 -6.60 -8.02 -3.28
C LEU A 211 -5.19 -7.44 -3.26
N ASP A 212 -5.03 -6.22 -2.75
CA ASP A 212 -3.75 -5.51 -2.70
C ASP A 212 -2.56 -6.39 -2.29
N CYS A 213 -1.50 -6.35 -3.10
CA CYS A 213 -0.31 -7.16 -2.92
C CYS A 213 0.97 -6.30 -2.87
N THR A 214 2.08 -6.92 -2.49
CA THR A 214 3.38 -6.25 -2.35
C THR A 214 4.45 -6.94 -3.20
N PHE A 215 5.64 -6.37 -3.25
CA PHE A 215 6.82 -6.95 -3.90
C PHE A 215 7.73 -7.61 -2.84
N PRO A 216 7.77 -8.94 -2.72
CA PRO A 216 8.58 -9.63 -1.70
C PRO A 216 10.07 -9.26 -1.75
N GLY A 217 10.60 -9.09 -2.95
CA GLY A 217 11.99 -8.69 -3.21
C GLY A 217 12.21 -7.18 -3.30
N GLY A 218 11.17 -6.38 -3.09
CA GLY A 218 11.19 -4.93 -3.21
C GLY A 218 10.64 -4.40 -4.54
N TYR A 219 9.92 -3.29 -4.48
CA TYR A 219 9.29 -2.60 -5.61
C TYR A 219 10.32 -2.12 -6.64
N ASP A 220 11.55 -1.83 -6.21
CA ASP A 220 12.68 -1.53 -7.11
C ASP A 220 12.94 -2.65 -8.15
N GLY A 221 12.48 -3.88 -7.89
CA GLY A 221 12.51 -4.98 -8.87
C GLY A 221 11.81 -4.61 -10.18
N LEU A 222 10.67 -3.91 -10.12
CA LEU A 222 9.95 -3.45 -11.31
C LEU A 222 10.78 -2.44 -12.12
N ILE A 223 11.38 -1.47 -11.42
CA ILE A 223 12.22 -0.43 -12.03
C ILE A 223 13.44 -1.06 -12.70
N LYS A 224 14.12 -1.99 -12.03
CA LYS A 224 15.29 -2.69 -12.58
C LYS A 224 14.96 -3.43 -13.88
N ASN A 225 13.84 -4.16 -13.91
CA ASN A 225 13.43 -4.91 -15.10
C ASN A 225 13.08 -4.00 -16.27
N LEU A 226 12.24 -2.97 -16.06
CA LEU A 226 11.90 -2.00 -17.11
C LEU A 226 13.13 -1.29 -17.68
N MET A 227 14.07 -0.91 -16.81
CA MET A 227 15.31 -0.26 -17.21
C MET A 227 16.24 -1.20 -18.00
N SER A 228 16.21 -2.50 -17.73
CA SER A 228 17.01 -3.49 -18.48
C SER A 228 16.55 -3.66 -19.94
N GLU A 229 15.30 -3.31 -20.25
CA GLU A 229 14.76 -3.31 -21.61
C GLU A 229 15.11 -2.04 -22.41
N LEU A 230 15.67 -1.02 -21.75
CA LEU A 230 16.04 0.25 -22.40
C LEU A 230 17.49 0.22 -22.94
N PRO A 231 17.78 0.92 -24.05
CA PRO A 231 19.14 1.08 -24.54
C PRO A 231 20.08 1.70 -23.50
N GLY A 232 21.30 1.17 -23.43
CA GLY A 232 22.35 1.76 -22.58
C GLY A 232 22.65 3.21 -22.97
N GLY A 233 22.91 4.06 -21.96
CA GLY A 233 23.21 5.48 -22.16
C GLY A 233 21.99 6.37 -22.45
N LEU A 234 20.77 5.83 -22.39
CA LEU A 234 19.53 6.60 -22.57
C LEU A 234 19.29 7.60 -21.42
N VAL A 235 19.80 7.33 -20.22
CA VAL A 235 19.61 8.17 -19.03
C VAL A 235 20.89 8.93 -18.68
N THR A 236 20.74 10.24 -18.44
CA THR A 236 21.76 11.09 -17.83
C THR A 236 21.36 11.37 -16.38
N TYR A 237 22.12 10.82 -15.42
CA TYR A 237 21.92 11.01 -13.98
C TYR A 237 22.70 12.23 -13.44
N ASN A 238 22.36 12.68 -12.23
CA ASN A 238 22.94 13.84 -11.55
C ASN A 238 22.88 15.11 -12.38
N GLN A 239 21.79 15.27 -13.13
CA GLN A 239 21.60 16.37 -14.07
C GLN A 239 20.28 17.09 -13.78
N PRO A 240 20.22 17.95 -12.76
CA PRO A 240 19.01 18.72 -12.47
C PRO A 240 18.65 19.65 -13.64
N VAL A 241 17.39 19.61 -14.05
CA VAL A 241 16.84 20.55 -15.04
C VAL A 241 16.45 21.85 -14.35
N HIS A 242 17.02 22.95 -14.80
CA HIS A 242 16.75 24.29 -14.29
C HIS A 242 15.55 24.94 -15.00
N CYS A 243 15.52 24.87 -16.33
CA CYS A 243 14.50 25.57 -17.13
C CYS A 243 14.20 24.85 -18.46
N VAL A 244 12.92 24.76 -18.81
CA VAL A 244 12.40 24.33 -20.11
C VAL A 244 12.01 25.57 -20.90
N HIS A 245 12.78 25.88 -21.95
CA HIS A 245 12.50 26.95 -22.89
C HIS A 245 11.65 26.41 -24.04
N TRP A 246 10.42 26.90 -24.17
CA TRP A 246 9.45 26.49 -25.19
C TRP A 246 8.84 27.72 -25.86
N SER A 247 8.04 27.53 -26.92
CA SER A 247 7.36 28.63 -27.62
C SER A 247 5.85 28.54 -27.49
N ASN A 248 5.23 29.68 -27.17
CA ASN A 248 3.78 29.82 -27.13
C ASN A 248 3.21 30.35 -28.47
N THR A 249 4.02 30.38 -29.54
CA THR A 249 3.61 30.87 -30.86
C THR A 249 3.15 29.72 -31.77
N GLU A 250 2.16 30.00 -32.62
CA GLU A 250 1.68 29.03 -33.62
C GLU A 250 2.74 28.66 -34.67
N LYS A 251 3.71 29.54 -34.90
CA LYS A 251 4.84 29.28 -35.78
C LYS A 251 5.94 28.55 -35.03
N ARG A 252 6.32 27.37 -35.55
CA ARG A 252 7.43 26.55 -35.07
C ARG A 252 8.76 27.18 -35.48
N GLU A 253 9.11 28.29 -34.83
CA GLU A 253 10.36 28.98 -35.16
C GLU A 253 11.58 28.31 -34.50
N ASN A 254 11.43 27.58 -33.37
CA ASN A 254 12.55 26.99 -32.63
C ASN A 254 12.23 25.66 -31.90
N PRO A 255 13.24 24.76 -31.74
CA PRO A 255 13.12 23.57 -30.91
C PRO A 255 12.97 23.92 -29.43
N VAL A 256 12.44 22.99 -28.63
CA VAL A 256 12.44 23.10 -27.17
C VAL A 256 13.87 22.99 -26.66
N VAL A 257 14.26 23.80 -25.68
CA VAL A 257 15.59 23.76 -25.06
C VAL A 257 15.46 23.45 -23.58
N ILE A 258 16.09 22.36 -23.15
CA ILE A 258 16.17 21.95 -21.74
C ILE A 258 17.51 22.44 -21.21
N GLU A 259 17.47 23.41 -20.30
CA GLU A 259 18.63 23.96 -19.62
C GLU A 259 18.81 23.28 -18.26
N CYS A 260 19.98 22.69 -18.05
CA CYS A 260 20.35 22.04 -16.79
C CYS A 260 21.09 23.01 -15.86
N GLU A 261 21.12 22.74 -14.56
CA GLU A 261 21.79 23.61 -13.57
C GLU A 261 23.29 23.80 -13.84
N ALA A 262 23.96 22.78 -14.39
CA ALA A 262 25.37 22.86 -14.80
C ALA A 262 25.61 23.68 -16.09
N GLY A 263 24.57 24.30 -16.66
CA GLY A 263 24.64 25.12 -17.87
C GLY A 263 24.52 24.34 -19.19
N GLU A 264 24.47 23.00 -19.15
CA GLU A 264 24.22 22.19 -20.35
C GLU A 264 22.84 22.53 -20.94
N ARG A 265 22.77 22.67 -22.26
CA ARG A 265 21.54 22.93 -23.01
C ARG A 265 21.28 21.82 -24.02
N ILE A 266 20.13 21.16 -23.89
CA ILE A 266 19.72 20.04 -24.72
C ILE A 266 18.57 20.50 -25.62
N THR A 267 18.73 20.36 -26.94
CA THR A 267 17.68 20.71 -27.91
C THR A 267 16.83 19.48 -28.27
N ALA A 268 15.51 19.67 -28.31
CA ALA A 268 14.54 18.60 -28.57
C ALA A 268 13.35 19.10 -29.40
N ASP A 269 12.69 18.19 -30.11
CA ASP A 269 11.39 18.45 -30.73
C ASP A 269 10.29 18.50 -29.68
N HIS A 270 10.40 17.64 -28.66
CA HIS A 270 9.42 17.43 -27.60
C HIS A 270 10.11 17.22 -26.26
N VAL A 271 9.48 17.69 -25.18
CA VAL A 271 9.84 17.35 -23.81
C VAL A 271 8.64 16.75 -23.08
N ILE A 272 8.83 15.60 -22.42
CA ILE A 272 7.87 15.02 -21.48
C ILE A 272 8.34 15.36 -20.06
N VAL A 273 7.59 16.18 -19.36
CA VAL A 273 7.89 16.60 -17.99
C VAL A 273 7.21 15.65 -17.02
N THR A 274 8.00 15.02 -16.15
CA THR A 274 7.52 14.03 -15.16
C THR A 274 7.86 14.39 -13.72
N VAL A 275 8.18 15.67 -13.48
CA VAL A 275 8.53 16.16 -12.14
C VAL A 275 7.33 16.00 -11.18
N PRO A 276 7.57 15.68 -9.89
CA PRO A 276 6.51 15.63 -8.89
C PRO A 276 5.76 16.96 -8.76
N LEU A 277 4.47 16.92 -8.40
CA LEU A 277 3.66 18.12 -8.24
C LEU A 277 4.22 19.04 -7.15
N GLY A 278 4.77 18.52 -6.05
CA GLY A 278 5.45 19.33 -5.03
C GLY A 278 6.62 20.14 -5.58
N TYR A 279 7.46 19.52 -6.41
CA TYR A 279 8.54 20.21 -7.12
C TYR A 279 7.98 21.27 -8.07
N LEU A 280 6.94 20.94 -8.83
CA LEU A 280 6.28 21.88 -9.74
C LEU A 280 5.70 23.09 -8.99
N LYS A 281 4.99 22.88 -7.88
CA LYS A 281 4.46 23.95 -7.02
C LYS A 281 5.55 24.90 -6.54
N LYS A 282 6.72 24.37 -6.18
CA LYS A 282 7.84 25.17 -5.68
C LYS A 282 8.61 25.89 -6.80
N HIS A 283 8.69 25.29 -7.99
CA HIS A 283 9.63 25.71 -9.05
C HIS A 283 8.97 26.13 -10.37
N HIS A 284 7.63 26.15 -10.50
CA HIS A 284 6.97 26.46 -11.78
C HIS A 284 7.38 27.82 -12.38
N SER A 285 7.76 28.80 -11.56
CA SER A 285 8.18 30.14 -12.00
C SER A 285 9.57 30.17 -12.64
N THR A 286 10.44 29.22 -12.30
CA THR A 286 11.80 29.10 -12.86
C THR A 286 11.90 27.98 -13.88
N LEU A 287 11.10 26.91 -13.73
CA LEU A 287 11.17 25.70 -14.54
C LEU A 287 10.67 25.89 -15.98
N PHE A 288 9.85 26.90 -16.27
CA PHE A 288 9.29 27.12 -17.62
C PHE A 288 9.52 28.54 -18.12
N ARG A 289 9.96 28.66 -19.37
CA ARG A 289 10.04 29.92 -20.10
C ARG A 289 9.47 29.76 -21.52
N PRO A 290 8.40 30.48 -21.90
CA PRO A 290 7.59 31.38 -21.07
C PRO A 290 6.89 30.63 -19.92
N PRO A 291 6.33 31.34 -18.92
CA PRO A 291 5.59 30.73 -17.83
C PRO A 291 4.41 29.87 -18.31
N LEU A 292 3.99 28.92 -17.48
CA LEU A 292 2.79 28.11 -17.76
C LEU A 292 1.54 29.00 -17.88
N PRO A 293 0.55 28.62 -18.71
CA PRO A 293 -0.73 29.31 -18.78
C PRO A 293 -1.45 29.38 -17.42
N LEU A 294 -2.25 30.45 -17.22
CA LEU A 294 -2.89 30.73 -15.93
C LEU A 294 -3.82 29.60 -15.45
N HIS A 295 -4.58 28.96 -16.34
CA HIS A 295 -5.47 27.86 -15.95
C HIS A 295 -4.69 26.66 -15.39
N LYS A 296 -3.57 26.30 -16.03
CA LYS A 296 -2.68 25.23 -15.54
C LYS A 296 -2.01 25.65 -14.21
N LEU A 297 -1.63 26.91 -14.04
CA LEU A 297 -1.09 27.42 -12.76
C LEU A 297 -2.12 27.36 -11.62
N HIS A 298 -3.36 27.78 -11.87
CA HIS A 298 -4.44 27.69 -10.87
C HIS A 298 -4.70 26.24 -10.48
N THR A 299 -4.69 25.32 -11.44
CA THR A 299 -4.78 23.89 -11.18
C THR A 299 -3.62 23.38 -10.32
N VAL A 300 -2.37 23.74 -10.64
CA VAL A 300 -1.19 23.41 -9.83
C VAL A 300 -1.34 23.90 -8.39
N GLN A 301 -2.01 25.03 -8.17
CA GLN A 301 -2.29 25.56 -6.83
C GLN A 301 -3.41 24.79 -6.11
N ARG A 302 -4.52 24.48 -6.80
CA ARG A 302 -5.70 23.78 -6.24
C ARG A 302 -5.44 22.32 -5.89
N LEU A 303 -4.63 21.61 -6.67
CA LEU A 303 -4.27 20.24 -6.33
C LEU A 303 -3.46 20.23 -5.03
N GLY A 304 -3.81 19.36 -4.10
CA GLY A 304 -3.07 19.14 -2.87
C GLY A 304 -1.78 18.37 -3.12
N PHE A 305 -0.73 18.67 -2.35
CA PHE A 305 0.49 17.88 -2.35
C PHE A 305 1.11 17.94 -0.96
N GLY A 306 0.72 16.99 -0.11
CA GLY A 306 1.18 16.93 1.27
C GLY A 306 2.23 15.84 1.47
N THR A 307 2.49 15.56 2.74
CA THR A 307 3.58 14.68 3.15
C THR A 307 3.02 13.52 3.95
N ASN A 308 3.25 12.31 3.48
CA ASN A 308 3.07 11.07 4.23
C ASN A 308 4.42 10.34 4.33
N ASN A 309 4.85 10.06 5.56
CA ASN A 309 6.08 9.34 5.83
C ASN A 309 5.82 8.04 6.59
N LYS A 310 6.79 7.15 6.48
CA LYS A 310 6.83 5.89 7.20
C LYS A 310 7.89 5.91 8.29
N ILE A 311 7.59 5.26 9.40
CA ILE A 311 8.52 5.01 10.51
C ILE A 311 8.59 3.50 10.73
N PHE A 312 9.68 2.88 10.29
CA PHE A 312 9.93 1.46 10.49
C PHE A 312 10.61 1.23 11.82
N VAL A 313 10.09 0.30 12.63
CA VAL A 313 10.59 0.01 13.96
C VAL A 313 10.73 -1.49 14.15
N GLU A 314 11.91 -1.95 14.52
CA GLU A 314 12.20 -3.36 14.76
C GLU A 314 12.32 -3.66 16.26
N PHE A 315 11.85 -4.83 16.67
CA PHE A 315 11.93 -5.36 18.04
C PHE A 315 12.62 -6.73 18.08
N ASP A 316 13.20 -7.09 19.22
CA ASP A 316 13.75 -8.44 19.43
C ASP A 316 12.65 -9.51 19.63
N SER A 317 11.48 -9.10 20.12
CA SER A 317 10.31 -9.96 20.30
C SER A 317 9.02 -9.16 20.08
N PRO A 318 7.96 -9.77 19.53
CA PRO A 318 6.69 -9.08 19.34
C PRO A 318 6.02 -8.86 20.70
N TRP A 319 5.44 -7.68 20.89
CA TRP A 319 4.63 -7.33 22.06
C TRP A 319 3.13 -7.20 21.74
N TRP A 320 2.78 -7.42 20.47
CA TRP A 320 1.42 -7.47 19.94
C TRP A 320 0.95 -8.92 19.72
N ASP A 321 -0.32 -9.09 19.39
CA ASP A 321 -0.95 -10.39 19.21
C ASP A 321 -0.41 -11.09 17.96
N ALA A 322 -0.41 -12.43 17.92
CA ALA A 322 0.27 -13.17 16.86
C ALA A 322 -0.35 -12.95 15.46
N ASP A 323 -1.66 -12.79 15.41
CA ASP A 323 -2.48 -12.52 14.22
C ASP A 323 -2.66 -11.04 13.92
N CYS A 324 -2.26 -10.13 14.84
CA CYS A 324 -2.36 -8.69 14.63
C CYS A 324 -1.61 -8.25 13.35
N GLU A 325 -2.31 -7.43 12.57
CA GLU A 325 -1.89 -6.82 11.30
C GLU A 325 -1.75 -5.30 11.42
N VAL A 326 -2.51 -4.69 12.34
CA VAL A 326 -2.47 -3.25 12.59
C VAL A 326 -2.64 -2.95 14.07
N ILE A 327 -2.01 -1.87 14.53
CA ILE A 327 -2.05 -1.36 15.89
C ILE A 327 -2.54 0.08 15.84
N TYR A 328 -3.67 0.38 16.47
CA TYR A 328 -4.24 1.74 16.53
C TYR A 328 -3.99 2.40 17.88
N TYR A 329 -3.77 3.71 17.86
CA TYR A 329 -3.56 4.54 19.04
C TYR A 329 -4.65 5.60 19.18
N LEU A 330 -5.54 5.40 20.15
CA LEU A 330 -6.60 6.35 20.51
C LEU A 330 -6.14 7.31 21.61
N TRP A 331 -5.95 8.57 21.26
CA TRP A 331 -5.63 9.63 22.20
C TRP A 331 -6.89 10.06 22.93
N GLU A 332 -6.98 9.79 24.23
CA GLU A 332 -8.15 10.17 25.07
C GLU A 332 -7.97 11.57 25.70
N ASP A 333 -6.79 12.17 25.50
CA ASP A 333 -6.38 13.46 26.04
C ASP A 333 -6.24 14.53 24.94
N GLU A 334 -6.92 14.35 23.81
CA GLU A 334 -7.08 15.35 22.74
C GLU A 334 -8.55 15.71 22.54
N ASP A 335 -8.83 16.76 21.78
CA ASP A 335 -10.20 17.06 21.37
C ASP A 335 -10.71 15.95 20.44
N ALA A 336 -12.00 15.61 20.56
CA ALA A 336 -12.58 14.55 19.75
C ALA A 336 -12.93 15.03 18.34
N MET A 337 -12.87 14.10 17.37
CA MET A 337 -13.05 14.33 15.93
C MET A 337 -12.07 15.37 15.33
N VAL A 338 -10.80 15.33 15.74
CA VAL A 338 -9.74 16.20 15.18
C VAL A 338 -8.58 15.37 14.64
N ASP A 339 -7.98 15.82 13.56
CA ASP A 339 -6.76 15.28 13.00
C ASP A 339 -5.59 16.27 13.03
N GLN A 340 -5.85 17.55 13.34
CA GLN A 340 -4.83 18.59 13.44
C GLN A 340 -4.17 18.58 14.82
N VAL A 341 -2.86 18.76 14.88
CA VAL A 341 -2.12 18.90 16.14
C VAL A 341 -1.80 20.39 16.39
N PRO A 342 -2.36 21.03 17.45
CA PRO A 342 -2.19 22.47 17.67
C PRO A 342 -0.74 22.91 17.92
N ASP A 343 0.03 22.10 18.65
CA ASP A 343 1.46 22.33 18.89
C ASP A 343 2.27 21.16 18.32
N VAL A 344 2.62 21.28 17.05
CA VAL A 344 3.39 20.29 16.30
C VAL A 344 4.74 20.02 16.99
N GLN A 345 5.44 21.04 17.47
CA GLN A 345 6.78 20.88 18.03
C GLN A 345 6.78 19.97 19.26
N ARG A 346 5.75 20.10 20.10
CA ARG A 346 5.61 19.29 21.32
C ARG A 346 4.86 17.98 21.10
N SER A 347 3.95 17.93 20.14
CA SER A 347 2.94 16.88 20.05
C SER A 347 2.83 16.21 18.67
N TRP A 348 3.79 16.41 17.74
CA TRP A 348 3.77 15.83 16.38
C TRP A 348 3.35 14.35 16.35
N ILE A 349 3.81 13.57 17.33
CA ILE A 349 3.55 12.13 17.39
C ILE A 349 2.06 11.79 17.57
N LYS A 350 1.22 12.74 18.00
CA LYS A 350 -0.24 12.57 18.09
C LYS A 350 -0.90 12.37 16.71
N LYS A 351 -0.25 12.80 15.62
CA LYS A 351 -0.72 12.57 14.24
C LYS A 351 -0.50 11.12 13.77
N LEU A 352 0.43 10.38 14.38
CA LEU A 352 0.63 8.97 14.09
C LEU A 352 -0.59 8.17 14.56
N PHE A 353 -1.40 7.67 13.62
CA PHE A 353 -2.61 6.92 13.96
C PHE A 353 -2.30 5.53 14.52
N GLY A 354 -1.15 4.95 14.15
CA GLY A 354 -0.86 3.55 14.42
C GLY A 354 0.34 2.98 13.66
N PHE A 355 0.48 1.66 13.78
CA PHE A 355 1.48 0.85 13.09
C PHE A 355 0.82 -0.32 12.35
N THR A 356 1.23 -0.55 11.11
CA THR A 356 1.02 -1.82 10.42
C THR A 356 2.12 -2.82 10.79
N VAL A 357 1.79 -4.10 10.90
CA VAL A 357 2.76 -5.18 11.14
C VAL A 357 3.25 -5.70 9.80
N LEU A 358 4.56 -5.72 9.57
CA LEU A 358 5.11 -6.32 8.35
C LEU A 358 4.93 -7.83 8.40
N LYS A 359 4.24 -8.39 7.41
CA LYS A 359 3.91 -9.81 7.29
C LYS A 359 4.40 -10.37 5.95
N PRO A 360 4.84 -11.65 5.89
CA PRO A 360 4.86 -12.61 6.99
C PRO A 360 6.03 -12.38 7.96
N THR A 361 5.84 -12.73 9.25
CA THR A 361 6.84 -12.56 10.31
C THR A 361 8.13 -13.34 10.00
N GLU A 362 8.03 -14.47 9.31
CA GLU A 362 9.16 -15.30 8.89
C GLU A 362 10.07 -14.57 7.88
N ARG A 363 9.51 -13.61 7.12
CA ARG A 363 10.24 -12.82 6.13
C ARG A 363 10.77 -11.51 6.71
N TYR A 364 9.95 -10.80 7.50
CA TYR A 364 10.26 -9.44 7.96
C TYR A 364 10.64 -9.34 9.43
N GLY A 365 10.58 -10.44 10.19
CA GLY A 365 10.81 -10.44 11.63
C GLY A 365 9.73 -9.66 12.39
N HIS A 366 10.12 -9.00 13.48
CA HIS A 366 9.22 -8.23 14.34
C HIS A 366 9.33 -6.74 14.01
N VAL A 367 8.90 -6.39 12.80
CA VAL A 367 8.96 -5.01 12.28
C VAL A 367 7.55 -4.42 12.17
N LEU A 368 7.43 -3.19 12.68
CA LEU A 368 6.27 -2.33 12.54
C LEU A 368 6.56 -1.21 11.53
N CYS A 369 5.55 -0.79 10.77
CA CYS A 369 5.58 0.41 9.92
C CYS A 369 4.49 1.38 10.36
N GLY A 370 4.93 2.48 10.96
CA GLY A 370 4.08 3.58 11.39
C GLY A 370 3.89 4.59 10.28
N TRP A 371 2.72 5.20 10.23
CA TRP A 371 2.33 6.12 9.17
C TRP A 371 2.03 7.48 9.79
N ILE A 372 2.61 8.52 9.23
CA ILE A 372 2.44 9.88 9.72
C ILE A 372 2.34 10.86 8.54
N ALA A 373 1.23 11.58 8.51
CA ALA A 373 0.93 12.59 7.51
C ALA A 373 1.07 14.02 8.05
N GLY A 374 0.97 15.00 7.15
CA GLY A 374 0.85 16.41 7.46
C GLY A 374 2.09 17.11 8.01
N HIS A 375 1.87 18.28 8.63
CA HIS A 375 2.96 19.14 9.09
C HIS A 375 3.75 18.49 10.24
N GLU A 376 3.11 17.56 10.94
CA GLU A 376 3.73 16.71 11.94
C GLU A 376 4.74 15.74 11.32
N SER A 377 4.42 15.21 10.14
CA SER A 377 5.35 14.41 9.34
C SER A 377 6.55 15.25 8.90
N GLU A 378 6.31 16.46 8.40
CA GLU A 378 7.35 17.39 7.96
C GLU A 378 8.27 17.80 9.12
N TYR A 379 7.70 18.10 10.29
CA TYR A 379 8.47 18.39 11.50
C TYR A 379 9.29 17.16 11.94
N MET A 380 8.70 15.96 11.90
CA MET A 380 9.38 14.71 12.26
C MET A 380 10.62 14.45 11.40
N GLU A 381 10.63 14.88 10.12
CA GLU A 381 11.82 14.81 9.27
C GLU A 381 12.99 15.67 9.80
N THR A 382 12.71 16.78 10.49
CA THR A 382 13.75 17.68 11.05
C THR A 382 14.43 17.12 12.31
N LEU A 383 13.79 16.14 12.96
CA LEU A 383 14.30 15.52 14.17
C LEU A 383 15.43 14.53 13.85
N SER A 384 16.33 14.33 14.82
CA SER A 384 17.32 13.26 14.75
C SER A 384 16.66 11.88 14.87
N GLU A 385 17.35 10.83 14.40
CA GLU A 385 16.86 9.46 14.54
C GLU A 385 16.65 9.05 16.00
N GLN A 386 17.50 9.57 16.90
CA GLN A 386 17.40 9.33 18.34
C GLN A 386 16.14 9.97 18.95
N GLU A 387 15.80 11.20 18.56
CA GLU A 387 14.60 11.88 19.04
C GLU A 387 13.33 11.17 18.56
N VAL A 388 13.30 10.73 17.29
CA VAL A 388 12.17 9.93 16.76
C VAL A 388 12.08 8.59 17.49
N MET A 389 13.19 7.90 17.71
CA MET A 389 13.23 6.64 18.48
C MET A 389 12.70 6.83 19.90
N GLN A 390 13.08 7.91 20.58
CA GLN A 390 12.60 8.25 21.91
C GLN A 390 11.11 8.53 21.92
N GLY A 391 10.62 9.35 20.98
CA GLY A 391 9.19 9.65 20.83
C GLY A 391 8.36 8.38 20.63
N VAL A 392 8.75 7.52 19.69
CA VAL A 392 8.06 6.24 19.42
C VAL A 392 8.13 5.29 20.62
N THR A 393 9.28 5.22 21.30
CA THR A 393 9.41 4.40 22.51
C THR A 393 8.45 4.86 23.61
N GLN A 394 8.38 6.18 23.85
CA GLN A 394 7.48 6.76 24.85
C GLN A 394 6.01 6.54 24.48
N LEU A 395 5.66 6.72 23.20
CA LEU A 395 4.34 6.41 22.68
C LEU A 395 3.94 4.97 22.99
N ILE A 396 4.75 3.99 22.57
CA ILE A 396 4.42 2.57 22.75
C ILE A 396 4.30 2.22 24.23
N ARG A 397 5.22 2.69 25.08
CA ARG A 397 5.18 2.43 26.53
C ARG A 397 3.94 3.03 27.18
N ARG A 398 3.53 4.24 26.77
CA ARG A 398 2.31 4.89 27.26
C ARG A 398 1.06 4.09 26.90
N PHE A 399 0.92 3.73 25.63
CA PHE A 399 -0.29 3.07 25.11
C PHE A 399 -0.41 1.60 25.51
N THR A 400 0.71 0.92 25.74
CA THR A 400 0.71 -0.48 26.21
C THR A 400 0.75 -0.61 27.73
N GLY A 401 1.08 0.46 28.45
CA GLY A 401 1.38 0.42 29.89
C GLY A 401 2.63 -0.39 30.25
N ASN A 402 3.43 -0.83 29.26
CA ASN A 402 4.59 -1.69 29.47
C ASN A 402 5.90 -0.90 29.34
N PRO A 403 6.60 -0.57 30.44
CA PRO A 403 7.82 0.23 30.41
C PRO A 403 9.04 -0.51 29.85
N THR A 404 8.96 -1.82 29.64
CA THR A 404 10.10 -2.64 29.20
C THR A 404 10.27 -2.67 27.68
N ILE A 405 9.21 -2.32 26.93
CA ILE A 405 9.25 -2.34 25.46
C ILE A 405 10.28 -1.32 24.98
N THR A 406 11.22 -1.80 24.17
CA THR A 406 12.32 -1.00 23.65
C THR A 406 12.56 -1.38 22.19
N PRO A 407 12.45 -0.43 21.25
CA PRO A 407 12.87 -0.64 19.87
C PRO A 407 14.35 -0.99 19.77
N ARG A 408 14.68 -1.89 18.86
CA ARG A 408 16.07 -2.26 18.53
C ARG A 408 16.65 -1.34 17.46
N ARG A 409 15.89 -1.11 16.38
CA ARG A 409 16.27 -0.24 15.26
C ARG A 409 15.08 0.59 14.82
N ILE A 410 15.36 1.75 14.25
CA ILE A 410 14.36 2.61 13.63
C ILE A 410 14.89 3.14 12.29
N LEU A 411 13.99 3.38 11.34
CA LEU A 411 14.27 4.11 10.11
C LEU A 411 13.03 4.91 9.72
N ARG A 412 13.21 6.11 9.18
CA ARG A 412 12.10 6.94 8.67
C ARG A 412 12.33 7.38 7.24
N SER A 413 11.25 7.58 6.49
CA SER A 413 11.30 8.32 5.22
C SER A 413 11.35 9.84 5.47
N GLN A 414 11.82 10.58 4.45
CA GLN A 414 11.92 12.05 4.47
C GLN A 414 11.56 12.61 3.09
N TRP A 415 10.28 12.58 2.74
CA TRP A 415 9.80 12.95 1.40
C TRP A 415 9.62 14.46 1.21
N PHE A 416 9.39 15.22 2.28
CA PHE A 416 9.21 16.68 2.21
C PHE A 416 10.54 17.40 1.99
N HIS A 417 11.56 17.06 2.76
CA HIS A 417 12.89 17.66 2.65
C HIS A 417 13.73 17.11 1.49
N ASP A 418 13.29 16.05 0.80
CA ASP A 418 13.89 15.65 -0.47
C ASP A 418 13.63 16.76 -1.52
N PRO A 419 14.68 17.44 -2.01
CA PRO A 419 14.54 18.62 -2.85
C PRO A 419 13.92 18.30 -4.22
N TRP A 420 13.83 17.03 -4.62
CA TRP A 420 13.33 16.61 -5.92
C TRP A 420 11.88 16.13 -5.88
N THR A 421 11.33 15.85 -4.68
CA THR A 421 9.92 15.47 -4.50
C THR A 421 9.10 16.55 -3.81
N CYS A 422 9.65 17.19 -2.77
CA CYS A 422 8.98 18.24 -2.00
C CYS A 422 7.60 17.79 -1.46
N GLY A 423 7.53 16.57 -0.93
CA GLY A 423 6.31 15.93 -0.43
C GLY A 423 6.13 14.52 -0.98
N SER A 424 4.96 13.95 -0.74
CA SER A 424 4.63 12.54 -1.02
C SER A 424 3.90 12.37 -2.36
N TYR A 425 2.62 12.72 -2.44
CA TYR A 425 1.77 12.53 -3.62
C TYR A 425 0.53 13.44 -3.60
N THR A 426 -0.27 13.37 -4.67
CA THR A 426 -1.31 14.35 -5.01
C THR A 426 -2.70 13.98 -4.50
N TYR A 427 -3.39 14.88 -3.82
CA TYR A 427 -4.82 14.72 -3.50
C TYR A 427 -5.65 15.82 -4.15
N PRO A 428 -6.96 15.59 -4.40
CA PRO A 428 -7.85 16.65 -4.85
C PRO A 428 -8.05 17.64 -3.70
N GLY A 429 -7.47 18.84 -3.85
CA GLY A 429 -7.65 19.90 -2.86
C GLY A 429 -9.02 20.57 -2.97
N ARG A 430 -9.33 21.44 -2.01
CA ARG A 430 -10.58 22.24 -2.02
C ARG A 430 -10.77 22.97 -3.34
N GLY A 431 -11.99 22.87 -3.90
CA GLY A 431 -12.35 23.50 -5.17
C GLY A 431 -11.65 22.92 -6.40
N CYS A 432 -10.96 21.77 -6.27
CA CYS A 432 -10.51 20.98 -7.41
C CYS A 432 -11.72 20.42 -8.17
N SER A 433 -11.57 20.24 -9.47
CA SER A 433 -12.61 19.72 -10.35
C SER A 433 -12.02 18.74 -11.38
N LEU A 434 -12.87 18.03 -12.12
CA LEU A 434 -12.42 17.24 -13.26
C LEU A 434 -11.65 18.11 -14.28
N GLN A 435 -12.10 19.35 -14.51
CA GLN A 435 -11.43 20.28 -15.40
C GLN A 435 -10.01 20.60 -14.94
N ASP A 436 -9.76 20.68 -13.63
CA ASP A 436 -8.42 20.87 -13.10
C ASP A 436 -7.51 19.68 -13.45
N LEU A 437 -7.99 18.44 -13.34
CA LEU A 437 -7.21 17.27 -13.74
C LEU A 437 -6.93 17.25 -15.25
N GLU A 438 -7.89 17.66 -16.08
CA GLU A 438 -7.69 17.84 -17.53
C GLU A 438 -6.65 18.92 -17.84
N ASN A 439 -6.70 20.05 -17.13
CA ASN A 439 -5.73 21.12 -17.24
C ASN A 439 -4.32 20.64 -16.90
N MET A 440 -4.14 19.71 -15.95
CA MET A 440 -2.81 19.13 -15.68
C MET A 440 -2.27 18.33 -16.86
N MET A 441 -3.12 17.54 -17.52
CA MET A 441 -2.75 16.67 -18.65
C MET A 441 -2.47 17.44 -19.94
N GLU A 442 -3.04 18.64 -20.09
CA GLU A 442 -3.01 19.39 -21.34
C GLU A 442 -1.56 19.68 -21.80
N PRO A 443 -1.15 19.26 -23.02
CA PRO A 443 0.15 19.59 -23.56
C PRO A 443 0.22 21.07 -24.00
N LEU A 444 1.43 21.61 -24.10
CA LEU A 444 1.68 23.00 -24.52
C LEU A 444 2.54 23.05 -25.78
N PRO A 445 2.36 24.05 -26.68
CA PRO A 445 1.26 25.02 -26.68
C PRO A 445 -0.08 24.38 -27.06
N THR A 446 -1.16 24.90 -26.49
CA THR A 446 -2.53 24.36 -26.64
C THR A 446 -3.15 24.63 -28.02
N LYS A 447 -2.69 25.68 -28.69
CA LYS A 447 -3.25 26.17 -29.97
C LYS A 447 -2.65 25.53 -31.21
N THR A 448 -1.75 24.56 -31.05
CA THR A 448 -1.04 23.96 -32.19
C THR A 448 -1.28 22.46 -32.24
N SER A 449 -1.23 21.90 -33.44
CA SER A 449 -1.33 20.44 -33.64
C SER A 449 -0.11 19.68 -33.12
N GLN A 450 1.02 20.36 -32.85
CA GLN A 450 2.26 19.73 -32.42
C GLN A 450 2.68 20.22 -31.03
N ALA A 451 2.39 19.42 -30.00
CA ALA A 451 2.80 19.66 -28.63
C ALA A 451 4.33 19.78 -28.49
N GLN A 452 4.82 20.76 -27.73
CA GLN A 452 6.23 20.91 -27.37
C GLN A 452 6.52 20.37 -25.96
N VAL A 453 5.66 20.68 -25.01
CA VAL A 453 5.76 20.28 -23.60
C VAL A 453 4.59 19.39 -23.25
N LEU A 454 4.86 18.16 -22.84
CA LEU A 454 3.88 17.15 -22.45
C LEU A 454 4.04 16.89 -20.95
N PHE A 455 2.96 16.52 -20.27
CA PHE A 455 2.96 16.30 -18.81
C PHE A 455 2.53 14.87 -18.50
N ALA A 456 3.39 14.16 -17.77
CA ALA A 456 3.12 12.82 -17.23
C ALA A 456 3.54 12.76 -15.75
N GLY A 457 3.20 11.66 -15.08
CA GLY A 457 3.33 11.49 -13.63
C GLY A 457 1.96 11.35 -12.96
N GLU A 458 1.95 10.86 -11.72
CA GLU A 458 0.70 10.54 -11.00
C GLU A 458 -0.29 11.71 -10.92
N ALA A 459 0.20 12.94 -10.75
CA ALA A 459 -0.63 14.15 -10.68
C ALA A 459 -1.36 14.50 -12.00
N THR A 460 -1.11 13.72 -13.06
CA THR A 460 -1.69 13.90 -14.38
C THR A 460 -2.62 12.75 -14.75
N HIS A 461 -3.02 11.86 -13.83
CA HIS A 461 -4.05 10.86 -14.11
C HIS A 461 -5.42 11.33 -13.61
N PRO A 462 -6.51 11.22 -14.38
CA PRO A 462 -7.82 11.77 -13.99
C PRO A 462 -8.49 11.05 -12.82
N CYS A 463 -8.14 9.79 -12.57
CA CYS A 463 -8.79 8.97 -11.52
C CYS A 463 -7.85 8.03 -10.76
N TYR A 464 -6.56 7.99 -11.11
CA TYR A 464 -5.53 7.14 -10.48
C TYR A 464 -4.34 8.00 -10.05
N TYR A 465 -4.62 9.24 -9.65
CA TYR A 465 -3.61 10.10 -9.05
C TYR A 465 -3.08 9.44 -7.77
N SER A 466 -1.88 9.84 -7.32
CA SER A 466 -1.17 9.23 -6.19
C SER A 466 -0.70 7.79 -6.33
N THR A 467 -0.96 7.10 -7.44
CA THR A 467 -0.56 5.70 -7.60
C THR A 467 0.58 5.49 -8.60
N VAL A 468 1.26 4.34 -8.45
CA VAL A 468 2.29 3.90 -9.41
C VAL A 468 1.68 3.58 -10.77
N HIS A 469 0.50 2.95 -10.81
CA HIS A 469 -0.16 2.59 -12.07
C HIS A 469 -0.67 3.84 -12.80
N GLY A 470 -1.19 4.85 -12.11
CA GLY A 470 -1.54 6.13 -12.72
C GLY A 470 -0.34 6.86 -13.29
N ALA A 471 0.80 6.86 -12.58
CA ALA A 471 2.06 7.38 -13.11
C ALA A 471 2.51 6.62 -14.37
N LEU A 472 2.50 5.29 -14.35
CA LEU A 472 2.88 4.46 -15.49
C LEU A 472 1.97 4.73 -16.71
N LEU A 473 0.65 4.71 -16.51
CA LEU A 473 -0.36 4.98 -17.55
C LEU A 473 -0.20 6.38 -18.15
N SER A 474 0.07 7.40 -17.34
CA SER A 474 0.32 8.75 -17.84
C SER A 474 1.58 8.85 -18.71
N GLY A 475 2.63 8.06 -18.40
CA GLY A 475 3.83 7.96 -19.22
C GLY A 475 3.53 7.33 -20.58
N TRP A 476 2.75 6.25 -20.60
CA TRP A 476 2.25 5.65 -21.84
C TRP A 476 1.39 6.61 -22.65
N ARG A 477 0.46 7.32 -22.01
CA ARG A 477 -0.41 8.31 -22.66
C ARG A 477 0.40 9.35 -23.45
N GLU A 478 1.41 9.96 -22.85
CA GLU A 478 2.20 10.98 -23.53
C GLU A 478 3.15 10.40 -24.60
N ALA A 479 3.65 9.18 -24.41
CA ALA A 479 4.36 8.47 -25.47
C ALA A 479 3.45 8.17 -26.67
N ASP A 480 2.25 7.64 -26.42
CA ASP A 480 1.27 7.30 -27.45
C ASP A 480 0.76 8.53 -28.20
N ARG A 481 0.67 9.69 -27.52
CA ARG A 481 0.39 10.98 -28.17
C ARG A 481 1.45 11.32 -29.23
N LEU A 482 2.73 11.15 -28.91
CA LEU A 482 3.83 11.40 -29.85
C LEU A 482 3.89 10.33 -30.95
N ILE A 483 3.68 9.06 -30.61
CA ILE A 483 3.63 7.96 -31.59
C ILE A 483 2.52 8.23 -32.62
N SER A 484 1.33 8.63 -32.17
CA SER A 484 0.20 8.95 -33.03
C SER A 484 0.49 10.17 -33.92
N HIS A 485 1.07 11.23 -33.35
CA HIS A 485 1.50 12.42 -34.09
C HIS A 485 2.46 12.08 -35.24
N TYR A 486 3.45 11.23 -35.01
CA TYR A 486 4.42 10.86 -36.06
C TYR A 486 3.93 9.76 -37.02
N SER A 487 2.87 9.03 -36.64
CA SER A 487 2.22 8.06 -37.52
C SER A 487 1.24 8.70 -38.49
N SER A 488 0.65 9.85 -38.14
CA SER A 488 -0.28 10.60 -39.00
C SER A 488 0.41 11.52 -40.02
N ILE A 489 1.70 11.82 -39.85
CA ILE A 489 2.48 12.62 -40.80
C ILE A 489 2.79 11.79 -42.06
N SER A 490 2.29 12.23 -43.22
CA SER A 490 2.58 11.62 -44.51
C SER A 490 4.09 11.63 -44.82
N PRO A 491 4.65 10.60 -45.50
CA PRO A 491 6.05 10.57 -45.92
C PRO A 491 6.52 11.79 -46.75
N SER A 492 5.58 12.58 -47.28
CA SER A 492 5.83 13.81 -48.06
C SER A 492 6.17 15.04 -47.21
N GLU A 493 5.94 15.03 -45.90
CA GLU A 493 6.13 16.19 -45.00
C GLU A 493 7.38 16.07 -44.11
N LEU A 494 8.16 14.99 -44.27
CA LEU A 494 9.45 14.84 -43.61
C LEU A 494 10.51 15.72 -44.29
N PRO A 495 11.36 16.46 -43.53
CA PRO A 495 12.46 17.24 -44.10
C PRO A 495 13.37 16.36 -44.97
N SER A 496 13.53 16.73 -46.22
CA SER A 496 14.17 15.92 -47.26
C SER A 496 15.60 15.51 -46.91
N MET A 497 15.88 14.21 -46.84
CA MET A 497 17.24 13.68 -46.94
C MET A 497 17.39 12.80 -48.17
N LYS A 498 18.42 13.11 -48.97
CA LYS A 498 18.76 12.50 -50.27
C LYS A 498 18.84 10.98 -50.16
N ARG A 499 18.01 10.27 -50.94
CA ARG A 499 17.98 8.81 -51.04
C ARG A 499 19.27 8.28 -51.71
N ARG A 500 20.01 7.40 -51.04
CA ARG A 500 20.85 6.39 -51.70
C ARG A 500 20.13 5.05 -51.66
N ARG A 501 19.83 4.48 -52.84
CA ARG A 501 19.25 3.14 -52.99
C ARG A 501 20.32 2.09 -52.67
N LEU A 502 20.05 1.22 -51.70
CA LEU A 502 20.67 -0.10 -51.60
C LEU A 502 19.52 -1.12 -51.56
N LEU A 503 19.49 -1.99 -52.56
CA LEU A 503 18.54 -3.08 -52.73
C LEU A 503 19.04 -4.28 -51.95
N LEU A 504 18.33 -4.69 -50.89
CA LEU A 504 18.42 -6.02 -50.30
C LEU A 504 17.02 -6.46 -49.84
N SER A 505 16.64 -7.67 -50.23
CA SER A 505 15.35 -8.34 -50.00
C SER A 505 15.15 -8.80 -48.54
N PRO A 506 13.90 -8.95 -48.08
CA PRO A 506 13.60 -9.33 -46.69
C PRO A 506 13.47 -10.85 -46.49
N PRO A 507 13.80 -11.40 -45.30
CA PRO A 507 13.27 -12.68 -44.87
C PRO A 507 11.94 -12.51 -44.10
N LEU A 508 11.09 -13.54 -44.25
CA LEU A 508 9.74 -13.68 -43.72
C LEU A 508 9.71 -13.83 -42.19
N LEU A 509 8.75 -13.17 -41.54
CA LEU A 509 8.28 -13.45 -40.18
C LEU A 509 6.77 -13.80 -40.25
N PRO A 510 6.26 -14.68 -39.38
CA PRO A 510 4.89 -15.15 -39.42
C PRO A 510 3.91 -14.10 -38.89
N THR A 511 2.82 -13.94 -39.62
CA THR A 511 1.67 -13.09 -39.33
C THR A 511 0.83 -13.71 -38.20
N ILE A 512 0.66 -12.99 -37.10
CA ILE A 512 -0.51 -13.14 -36.23
C ILE A 512 -1.38 -11.91 -36.50
N THR A 513 -2.41 -12.11 -37.30
CA THR A 513 -3.49 -11.16 -37.53
C THR A 513 -4.58 -11.45 -36.50
N GLU A 514 -4.74 -10.56 -35.52
CA GLU A 514 -6.05 -10.30 -34.92
C GLU A 514 -6.29 -8.79 -34.98
N THR A 515 -7.38 -8.47 -35.64
CA THR A 515 -7.89 -7.13 -35.95
C THR A 515 -8.50 -6.51 -34.70
N LEU A 516 -8.04 -5.30 -34.36
CA LEU A 516 -8.69 -4.38 -33.43
C LEU A 516 -9.80 -3.62 -34.19
N GLU A 517 -10.95 -4.26 -34.33
CA GLU A 517 -12.25 -3.61 -34.55
C GLU A 517 -13.25 -4.37 -33.66
N ASP A 518 -14.21 -3.64 -33.08
CA ASP A 518 -15.21 -4.05 -32.07
C ASP A 518 -14.78 -3.98 -30.58
N LEU A 519 -14.51 -2.76 -30.09
CA LEU A 519 -14.99 -2.39 -28.75
C LEU A 519 -16.40 -1.80 -28.92
N PRO A 520 -17.46 -2.39 -28.36
CA PRO A 520 -18.79 -1.83 -28.47
C PRO A 520 -18.89 -0.54 -27.64
N VAL A 521 -19.14 0.57 -28.33
CA VAL A 521 -19.75 1.76 -27.76
C VAL A 521 -21.21 1.40 -27.45
N HIS A 522 -21.52 1.15 -26.17
CA HIS A 522 -22.90 1.06 -25.72
C HIS A 522 -23.37 2.39 -25.10
N PRO A 523 -24.63 2.79 -25.37
CA PRO A 523 -25.16 4.07 -24.97
C PRO A 523 -25.45 4.11 -23.46
N SER A 524 -25.30 5.30 -22.91
CA SER A 524 -25.75 5.72 -21.58
C SER A 524 -27.18 5.26 -21.27
N SER A 525 -27.32 4.18 -20.50
CA SER A 525 -28.46 3.88 -19.62
C SER A 525 -28.28 2.48 -19.01
N SER A 526 -27.44 2.38 -17.99
CA SER A 526 -27.66 1.37 -16.96
C SER A 526 -27.30 2.01 -15.63
N GLN A 527 -28.25 1.98 -14.71
CA GLN A 527 -27.98 2.19 -13.29
C GLN A 527 -27.08 1.03 -12.85
N SER A 528 -25.77 1.19 -13.04
CA SER A 528 -24.79 0.43 -12.28
C SER A 528 -24.78 1.04 -10.89
N THR A 529 -25.30 0.31 -9.91
CA THR A 529 -25.04 0.56 -8.50
C THR A 529 -23.52 0.68 -8.33
N GLN A 530 -23.06 1.90 -8.09
CA GLN A 530 -21.69 2.18 -7.68
C GLN A 530 -21.54 1.60 -6.28
N SER A 531 -20.71 0.57 -6.13
CA SER A 531 -20.23 0.13 -4.82
C SER A 531 -18.92 0.85 -4.54
N SER A 532 -19.01 2.03 -3.94
CA SER A 532 -17.90 2.71 -3.29
C SER A 532 -17.88 2.32 -1.82
N GLN A 533 -17.71 1.02 -1.52
CA GLN A 533 -17.71 0.48 -0.16
C GLN A 533 -16.26 0.18 0.27
N SER A 534 -15.83 0.29 1.53
CA SER A 534 -16.13 1.14 2.69
C SER A 534 -14.99 0.81 3.69
N LEU A 535 -14.66 1.64 4.68
CA LEU A 535 -13.74 1.29 5.78
C LEU A 535 -14.31 0.15 6.69
N GLU A 536 -15.52 -0.37 6.42
CA GLU A 536 -16.06 -1.56 7.09
C GLU A 536 -15.12 -2.74 6.87
N ASP A 537 -14.53 -2.83 5.68
CA ASP A 537 -13.56 -3.86 5.36
C ASP A 537 -12.16 -3.56 5.89
N TYR A 538 -11.95 -2.54 6.72
CA TYR A 538 -10.66 -2.30 7.38
C TYR A 538 -10.65 -2.73 8.84
N MET A 539 -11.80 -2.77 9.52
CA MET A 539 -11.88 -3.16 10.95
C MET A 539 -13.15 -3.92 11.38
N THR A 540 -14.06 -4.34 10.50
CA THR A 540 -15.20 -5.17 10.95
C THR A 540 -14.74 -6.58 11.31
N MET A 541 -14.74 -6.89 12.61
CA MET A 541 -14.92 -8.25 13.10
C MET A 541 -16.30 -8.31 13.75
N SER A 542 -17.28 -8.88 13.06
CA SER A 542 -18.37 -9.53 13.78
C SER A 542 -17.83 -10.85 14.31
N HIS A 543 -17.85 -11.03 15.63
CA HIS A 543 -17.41 -12.26 16.28
C HIS A 543 -18.33 -13.47 16.00
N SER A 544 -19.38 -13.31 15.17
CA SER A 544 -20.32 -14.37 14.82
C SER A 544 -20.33 -14.80 13.36
N ASP A 545 -19.79 -14.02 12.41
CA ASP A 545 -19.63 -14.45 11.02
C ASP A 545 -18.36 -13.81 10.43
N SER A 546 -17.21 -14.44 10.66
CA SER A 546 -15.97 -14.07 9.97
C SER A 546 -16.13 -14.34 8.48
N THR A 547 -16.28 -13.30 7.66
CA THR A 547 -16.29 -13.42 6.20
C THR A 547 -14.95 -14.02 5.78
N PHE A 548 -14.94 -15.33 5.51
CA PHE A 548 -13.77 -16.02 5.02
C PHE A 548 -13.33 -15.35 3.70
N VAL A 549 -12.12 -14.81 3.67
CA VAL A 549 -11.48 -14.38 2.43
C VAL A 549 -10.77 -15.59 1.82
N PRO A 550 -11.26 -16.16 0.69
CA PRO A 550 -10.62 -17.29 0.03
C PRO A 550 -9.16 -16.96 -0.34
N GLY A 551 -8.25 -17.94 -0.19
CA GLY A 551 -6.84 -17.78 -0.58
C GLY A 551 -5.87 -17.33 0.52
N ARG A 552 -6.33 -16.99 1.73
CA ARG A 552 -5.44 -16.57 2.85
C ARG A 552 -5.14 -17.65 3.89
N CYS A 553 -5.72 -18.85 3.76
CA CYS A 553 -5.40 -19.94 4.68
C CYS A 553 -4.04 -20.54 4.34
N LEU A 554 -3.11 -20.57 5.30
CA LEU A 554 -1.74 -21.10 5.12
C LEU A 554 -1.69 -22.56 4.63
N CYS A 555 -2.79 -23.30 4.80
CA CYS A 555 -2.91 -24.70 4.40
C CYS A 555 -4.22 -24.92 3.62
N PRO A 556 -4.29 -24.56 2.33
CA PRO A 556 -5.45 -24.87 1.50
C PRO A 556 -5.61 -26.38 1.31
N GLU A 557 -4.48 -27.11 1.28
CA GLU A 557 -4.43 -28.57 1.25
C GLU A 557 -3.80 -29.14 2.53
N VAL A 558 -4.36 -30.24 3.02
CA VAL A 558 -3.93 -30.89 4.27
C VAL A 558 -3.69 -32.38 4.10
N GLN A 559 -2.72 -32.91 4.84
CA GLN A 559 -2.43 -34.35 4.92
C GLN A 559 -2.95 -34.93 6.23
N GLN A 560 -3.49 -36.15 6.22
CA GLN A 560 -4.01 -36.84 7.42
C GLN A 560 -2.92 -37.13 8.48
N GLY A 561 -1.66 -37.15 8.06
CA GLY A 561 -0.51 -37.40 8.92
C GLY A 561 0.79 -37.48 8.10
N VAL A 562 1.92 -37.33 8.77
CA VAL A 562 3.24 -37.44 8.16
C VAL A 562 4.06 -38.57 8.79
N ARG A 563 4.93 -39.19 7.99
CA ARG A 563 5.90 -40.17 8.48
C ARG A 563 7.24 -39.47 8.74
N GLY A 564 7.83 -39.70 9.90
CA GLY A 564 9.14 -39.16 10.26
C GLY A 564 9.20 -38.58 11.67
N GLN A 565 10.38 -38.11 12.07
CA GLN A 565 10.51 -37.29 13.28
C GLN A 565 10.19 -35.84 12.93
N LEU A 566 9.38 -35.19 13.77
CA LEU A 566 9.08 -33.77 13.64
C LEU A 566 10.20 -32.96 14.32
N LYS A 567 10.68 -31.94 13.62
CA LYS A 567 11.63 -30.95 14.12
C LYS A 567 10.90 -29.83 14.85
N ASP A 568 9.79 -29.37 14.30
CA ASP A 568 8.95 -28.32 14.87
C ASP A 568 7.49 -28.46 14.43
N PHE A 569 6.59 -27.69 15.06
CA PHE A 569 5.23 -27.51 14.58
C PHE A 569 4.61 -26.19 15.06
N THR A 570 3.67 -25.68 14.28
CA THR A 570 2.87 -24.49 14.59
C THR A 570 1.39 -24.84 14.45
N VAL A 571 0.58 -24.30 15.37
CA VAL A 571 -0.89 -24.40 15.30
C VAL A 571 -1.43 -22.97 15.15
N HIS A 572 -2.12 -22.70 14.06
CA HIS A 572 -2.86 -21.46 13.86
C HIS A 572 -4.34 -21.74 14.15
N GLN A 573 -4.93 -20.96 15.04
CA GLN A 573 -6.36 -21.06 15.36
C GLN A 573 -7.20 -20.45 14.22
N VAL A 574 -8.52 -20.68 14.28
CA VAL A 574 -9.48 -20.00 13.42
C VAL A 574 -9.28 -18.49 13.54
N SER A 575 -9.20 -17.80 12.40
CA SER A 575 -8.96 -16.36 12.31
C SER A 575 -9.65 -15.79 11.07
N ALA A 576 -9.65 -14.47 10.92
CA ALA A 576 -10.14 -13.78 9.72
C ALA A 576 -9.48 -14.28 8.41
N ARG A 577 -8.28 -14.87 8.49
CA ARG A 577 -7.53 -15.41 7.34
C ARG A 577 -7.82 -16.88 7.05
N CYS A 578 -8.35 -17.64 8.01
CA CYS A 578 -8.68 -19.04 7.82
C CYS A 578 -9.78 -19.50 8.79
N HIS A 579 -10.91 -19.94 8.24
CA HIS A 579 -12.05 -20.48 9.00
C HIS A 579 -11.79 -21.87 9.61
N LYS A 580 -10.57 -22.40 9.52
CA LYS A 580 -10.16 -23.71 10.04
C LYS A 580 -8.89 -23.57 10.87
N VAL A 581 -8.76 -24.39 11.92
CA VAL A 581 -7.47 -24.58 12.60
C VAL A 581 -6.47 -25.17 11.60
N THR A 582 -5.26 -24.63 11.50
CA THR A 582 -4.21 -25.21 10.66
C THR A 582 -3.04 -25.68 11.51
N VAL A 583 -2.51 -26.86 11.17
CA VAL A 583 -1.39 -27.48 11.88
C VAL A 583 -0.25 -27.68 10.89
N ILE A 584 0.80 -26.89 11.00
CA ILE A 584 1.98 -26.99 10.13
C ILE A 584 3.08 -27.72 10.90
N VAL A 585 3.62 -28.78 10.33
CA VAL A 585 4.74 -29.52 10.93
C VAL A 585 5.99 -29.42 10.05
N ILE A 586 7.17 -29.39 10.69
CA ILE A 586 8.46 -29.39 10.00
C ILE A 586 9.11 -30.75 10.18
N LEU A 587 9.43 -31.44 9.09
CA LEU A 587 10.09 -32.74 9.13
C LEU A 587 11.59 -32.59 9.42
N LYS A 588 12.13 -33.43 10.32
CA LYS A 588 13.55 -33.41 10.67
C LYS A 588 14.46 -33.94 9.56
N SER A 589 13.93 -34.77 8.66
CA SER A 589 14.70 -35.41 7.59
C SER A 589 15.17 -34.45 6.51
N ASN A 590 14.36 -33.46 6.17
CA ASN A 590 14.56 -32.59 5.00
C ASN A 590 14.10 -31.14 5.24
N ASN A 591 13.69 -30.78 6.47
CA ASN A 591 13.09 -29.49 6.81
C ASN A 591 11.83 -29.12 6.00
N SER A 592 11.18 -30.07 5.31
CA SER A 592 9.97 -29.74 4.56
C SER A 592 8.81 -29.43 5.51
N GLN A 593 8.04 -28.40 5.18
CA GLN A 593 6.80 -28.08 5.87
C GLN A 593 5.67 -28.93 5.30
N VAL A 594 4.80 -29.43 6.18
CA VAL A 594 3.60 -30.17 5.78
C VAL A 594 2.42 -29.68 6.59
N CYS A 595 1.36 -29.30 5.89
CA CYS A 595 0.06 -29.01 6.46
C CYS A 595 -0.64 -30.31 6.87
N LEU A 596 -0.95 -30.45 8.15
CA LEU A 596 -1.73 -31.55 8.70
C LEU A 596 -3.19 -31.17 8.84
N ASP A 597 -4.06 -32.15 8.57
CA ASP A 597 -5.48 -32.03 8.85
C ASP A 597 -5.67 -31.87 10.36
N PRO A 598 -6.22 -30.73 10.84
CA PRO A 598 -6.48 -30.51 12.26
C PRO A 598 -7.41 -31.57 12.86
N GLU A 599 -8.31 -32.13 12.04
CA GLU A 599 -9.25 -33.19 12.43
C GLU A 599 -8.65 -34.59 12.31
N GLY A 600 -7.51 -34.72 11.62
CA GLY A 600 -6.71 -35.93 11.55
C GLY A 600 -6.11 -36.30 12.91
N ARG A 601 -5.78 -37.59 13.09
CA ARG A 601 -5.29 -38.13 14.38
C ARG A 601 -4.08 -37.36 14.92
N MET A 602 -3.14 -36.99 14.05
CA MET A 602 -1.92 -36.28 14.41
C MET A 602 -2.19 -34.80 14.66
N GLY A 603 -3.01 -34.15 13.83
CA GLY A 603 -3.47 -32.77 14.04
C GLY A 603 -4.17 -32.61 15.39
N LYS A 604 -5.18 -33.43 15.68
CA LYS A 604 -5.90 -33.45 16.97
C LYS A 604 -4.96 -33.61 18.17
N GLN A 605 -3.94 -34.46 18.04
CA GLN A 605 -2.97 -34.68 19.12
C GLN A 605 -2.11 -33.43 19.37
N LEU A 606 -1.58 -32.83 18.31
CA LEU A 606 -0.73 -31.65 18.38
C LEU A 606 -1.53 -30.44 18.88
N THR A 607 -2.71 -30.17 18.32
CA THR A 607 -3.60 -29.08 18.74
C THR A 607 -4.00 -29.19 20.21
N ARG A 608 -4.40 -30.38 20.68
CA ARG A 608 -4.75 -30.58 22.10
C ARG A 608 -3.56 -30.38 23.04
N CYS A 609 -2.36 -30.78 22.63
CA CYS A 609 -1.17 -30.57 23.43
C CYS A 609 -0.78 -29.09 23.44
N TRP A 610 -0.77 -28.45 22.28
CA TRP A 610 -0.49 -27.02 22.10
C TRP A 610 -1.41 -26.18 22.98
N ASN A 611 -2.74 -26.37 22.90
CA ASN A 611 -3.72 -25.65 23.75
C ASN A 611 -3.42 -25.78 25.25
N ARG A 612 -3.01 -26.97 25.70
CA ARG A 612 -2.68 -27.22 27.11
C ARG A 612 -1.39 -26.51 27.53
N VAL A 613 -0.36 -26.61 26.71
CA VAL A 613 0.99 -26.11 27.00
C VAL A 613 1.04 -24.59 26.93
N THR A 614 0.35 -23.99 25.95
CA THR A 614 0.16 -22.54 25.82
C THR A 614 -0.58 -21.96 27.02
N LYS A 615 -1.68 -22.58 27.48
CA LYS A 615 -2.40 -22.16 28.69
C LYS A 615 -1.55 -22.20 29.97
N MET A 616 -0.51 -23.03 29.98
CA MET A 616 0.41 -23.18 31.11
C MET A 616 1.70 -22.35 30.97
N GLY A 617 1.84 -21.55 29.91
CA GLY A 617 3.05 -20.75 29.65
C GLY A 617 4.32 -21.59 29.45
N ARG A 618 4.20 -22.78 28.83
CA ARG A 618 5.32 -23.72 28.62
C ARG A 618 5.71 -23.80 27.15
N ASP A 619 6.90 -24.34 26.89
CA ASP A 619 7.42 -24.54 25.52
C ASP A 619 6.59 -25.60 24.75
N VAL A 620 6.06 -25.19 23.60
CA VAL A 620 5.25 -26.02 22.70
C VAL A 620 6.02 -27.25 22.16
N LYS A 621 7.36 -27.22 22.09
CA LYS A 621 8.19 -28.35 21.62
C LYS A 621 8.03 -29.60 22.48
N LEU A 622 7.53 -29.47 23.71
CA LEU A 622 7.14 -30.61 24.55
C LEU A 622 6.09 -31.52 23.89
N CYS A 623 5.31 -30.99 22.95
CA CYS A 623 4.28 -31.73 22.23
C CYS A 623 4.82 -32.69 21.15
N LEU A 624 6.09 -32.55 20.77
CA LEU A 624 6.76 -33.41 19.79
C LEU A 624 7.28 -34.72 20.39
N GLY A 625 7.29 -34.84 21.73
CA GLY A 625 7.74 -36.04 22.43
C GLY A 625 6.73 -37.18 22.37
N ARG A 626 7.11 -38.34 21.81
CA ARG A 626 6.27 -39.56 21.83
C ARG A 626 6.03 -40.01 23.27
N ARG A 627 4.77 -40.08 23.72
CA ARG A 627 4.38 -40.87 24.89
C ARG A 627 4.68 -42.35 24.59
N ARG A 628 5.76 -42.90 25.16
CA ARG A 628 5.90 -44.35 25.32
C ARG A 628 4.75 -44.83 26.20
N GLY A 629 3.91 -45.72 25.67
CA GLY A 629 2.85 -46.37 26.43
C GLY A 629 3.43 -47.06 27.67
N LYS A 630 2.76 -46.89 28.82
CA LYS A 630 3.01 -47.70 30.01
C LYS A 630 2.59 -49.13 29.70
N GLY A 631 3.53 -49.95 29.22
CA GLY A 631 3.45 -51.40 29.30
C GLY A 631 3.45 -51.81 30.78
N GLY A 632 2.52 -52.66 31.16
CA GLY A 632 2.33 -53.08 32.54
C GLY A 632 3.54 -53.77 33.15
N GLN A 633 3.94 -53.33 34.34
CA GLN A 633 4.60 -54.18 35.33
C GLN A 633 3.81 -54.08 36.63
N ARG A 634 2.87 -55.01 36.82
CA ARG A 634 2.36 -55.37 38.14
C ARG A 634 3.54 -55.94 38.93
N ARG A 635 4.12 -55.13 39.83
CA ARG A 635 5.00 -55.64 40.89
C ARG A 635 4.16 -56.51 41.84
N ARG A 636 4.25 -57.82 41.67
CA ARG A 636 3.89 -58.83 42.68
C ARG A 636 4.82 -58.65 43.88
N GLN A 637 4.28 -58.19 45.00
CA GLN A 637 4.95 -58.23 46.29
C GLN A 637 4.81 -59.66 46.84
N LYS A 638 5.88 -60.46 46.74
CA LYS A 638 6.01 -61.74 47.46
C LYS A 638 6.38 -61.41 48.91
N SER A 639 5.43 -61.46 49.84
CA SER A 639 5.73 -61.69 51.25
C SER A 639 5.89 -63.20 51.47
N ARG A 640 7.03 -63.59 52.04
CA ARG A 640 7.36 -64.96 52.42
C ARG A 640 6.54 -65.35 53.65
N ASN A 641 5.93 -66.53 53.58
CA ASN A 641 5.40 -67.28 54.72
C ASN A 641 6.46 -67.44 55.81
N GLN A 642 6.11 -67.09 57.05
CA GLN A 642 6.54 -67.83 58.22
C GLN A 642 5.30 -68.30 58.99
N SER A 643 5.31 -69.61 59.22
CA SER A 643 4.40 -70.42 60.01
C SER A 643 4.24 -69.95 61.45
N ARG A 644 3.01 -69.98 61.99
CA ARG A 644 2.67 -70.63 63.28
C ARG A 644 1.16 -70.56 63.61
N SER A 645 0.54 -71.73 63.55
CA SER A 645 -0.45 -72.33 64.48
C SER A 645 -1.50 -71.50 65.24
N ARG A 646 -2.74 -72.04 65.16
CA ARG A 646 -3.78 -72.24 66.21
C ARG A 646 -4.74 -71.10 66.61
N GLY A 647 -6.03 -71.46 66.65
CA GLY A 647 -7.08 -70.92 67.55
C GLY A 647 -8.13 -70.04 66.86
N GLN A 648 -9.24 -70.58 66.37
CA GLN A 648 -10.56 -70.68 67.05
C GLN A 648 -11.25 -69.35 67.44
N SER A 649 -12.50 -69.23 66.97
CA SER A 649 -13.70 -68.77 67.71
C SER A 649 -14.22 -67.32 67.57
N ARG A 650 -15.37 -67.24 66.89
CA ARG A 650 -16.67 -66.61 67.28
C ARG A 650 -16.87 -65.08 67.28
N ASN A 651 -17.90 -64.74 66.49
CA ASN A 651 -19.15 -64.06 66.85
C ASN A 651 -19.29 -62.52 66.89
N THR A 652 -20.37 -62.15 66.17
CA THR A 652 -21.47 -61.22 66.47
C THR A 652 -21.27 -59.72 66.35
N ALA A 653 -22.04 -59.21 65.38
CA ALA A 653 -22.63 -57.89 65.33
C ALA A 653 -23.36 -57.51 66.62
N LEU A 654 -23.42 -56.21 66.90
CA LEU A 654 -24.66 -55.48 67.21
C LEU A 654 -24.38 -53.97 67.22
N THR A 655 -25.28 -53.25 66.60
CA THR A 655 -25.48 -51.79 66.61
C THR A 655 -25.89 -51.30 68.01
N PRO A 656 -25.83 -49.97 68.24
CA PRO A 656 -26.98 -49.35 68.89
C PRO A 656 -27.47 -48.09 68.18
N LYS A 657 -28.80 -47.95 68.19
CA LYS A 657 -29.52 -46.70 67.98
C LYS A 657 -29.42 -45.84 69.24
N SER A 658 -29.09 -44.57 69.05
CA SER A 658 -29.82 -43.40 69.56
C SER A 658 -29.25 -42.18 68.89
#